data_AF-A0A5B9R1S5-F1
#
_entry.id   AF-A0A5B9R1S5-F1
#
_cell.length_a   1.000
_cell.length_b   1.000
_cell.length_c   1.000
_cell.angle_alpha   90.00
_cell.angle_beta   90.00
_cell.angle_gamma   90.00
#
_symmetry.space_group_name_H-M   'P 1'
#
loop_
_entity.id
_entity.type
_entity.pdbx_description
1 polymer ?
#
loop_
_entity_poly.entity_id
_entity_poly.type
_entity_poly.pdbx_seq_one_letter_code
_entity_poly.pdbx_strand_id
1 'polypeptide(L)'
;MAISMLKKLFLLSCLTTCFAAHADELLFPNSDFESGTLAGWTAEGEAFQVQPTKGDNTAARNRESSNLQGEWWIGGYEKYTGEIGRPGEIAGDQLTGTLTSQPFTIRRPYITFRIGAGNLPGQVGVKLLVDGKQIELATGVDSETMILVSADVRPYLGQQARLQVFDHARGGWGHINVDDFRGTDKAVEDHSKDFALLDSVTATSYPEVGYDQPLRPQFHFVSKKNWLNDPNGMVYDGEKYHLFFQHNPNGTNWGNMTWGHATSPDMLHWTQQKHALLPYRVDRRAGTIFSGTAVIDHNNSLGKQVGDTKTMCAFFTFAAKPAFYQAMAYSTDNGATWTYWNEGRAIVDNQGFDSGERDPKVFWHEASKQWVMALWVQRDPGRVRWFTSDNLVDWEVASDLMRDWAFECMDVVFLPVDGDADNTKCLIYDASFDYEIGRFDGQKFSAETQTLQIARGNYYAAQTFNQAPDGRVVQIGWMRGGPNSANLFDVPHNQQMAFPYELSLKTTPSGIRLFCWPIKEIESLVTNRQTVRNVVLGEQAQALDADLDLVDLEVTFRPGDAKQVVLDLPRVSLRYDVAKQRLLHQGINDSGQPQEFVTLENLAPRDGSVSLRLLIDRLSVEAFAFGGETFGAYYIDPREGPKTFAVRAEGGQATIEELTVRKLKSAWKQ
;
A
#
# COMPACT_ATOMS: atom_id res chain seq x y z
N MET A 1 -12.57 -25.67 87.81
CA MET A 1 -13.21 -24.51 88.49
C MET A 1 -13.89 -23.71 87.39
N ALA A 2 -15.20 -23.88 87.19
CA ALA A 2 -16.27 -23.02 87.74
C ALA A 2 -16.32 -21.65 87.02
N ILE A 3 -17.40 -21.08 86.45
CA ILE A 3 -18.86 -21.29 86.49
C ILE A 3 -19.50 -20.40 85.37
N SER A 4 -20.64 -20.85 84.81
CA SER A 4 -21.82 -20.18 84.16
C SER A 4 -21.69 -18.91 83.28
N MET A 5 -22.09 -18.95 82.00
CA MET A 5 -23.44 -18.63 81.46
C MET A 5 -24.01 -17.24 81.80
N LEU A 6 -24.21 -16.37 80.79
CA LEU A 6 -25.55 -15.89 80.38
C LEU A 6 -25.57 -15.20 79.00
N LYS A 7 -26.69 -15.39 78.31
CA LYS A 7 -27.04 -15.06 76.92
C LYS A 7 -27.08 -13.56 76.58
N LYS A 8 -26.62 -13.20 75.38
CA LYS A 8 -27.26 -12.18 74.52
C LYS A 8 -27.23 -12.64 73.06
N LEU A 9 -28.43 -12.77 72.49
CA LEU A 9 -28.72 -13.06 71.10
C LEU A 9 -28.34 -11.81 70.26
N PHE A 10 -27.50 -11.97 69.24
CA PHE A 10 -27.43 -11.05 68.12
C PHE A 10 -27.56 -11.88 66.84
N LEU A 11 -28.71 -11.75 66.19
CA LEU A 11 -28.94 -12.25 64.83
C LEU A 11 -28.19 -11.29 63.88
N LEU A 12 -27.18 -11.79 63.18
CA LEU A 12 -26.54 -11.09 62.08
C LEU A 12 -27.41 -11.30 60.83
N SER A 13 -28.17 -10.27 60.43
CA SER A 13 -28.83 -10.25 59.13
C SER A 13 -27.78 -9.94 58.06
N CYS A 14 -27.41 -10.93 57.25
CA CYS A 14 -26.73 -10.69 55.98
C CYS A 14 -27.64 -9.87 55.07
N LEU A 15 -27.31 -8.59 54.85
CA LEU A 15 -27.79 -7.86 53.69
C LEU A 15 -26.98 -8.32 52.48
N THR A 16 -27.58 -9.17 51.64
CA THR A 16 -27.19 -9.33 50.25
C THR A 16 -27.56 -8.06 49.50
N THR A 17 -26.58 -7.20 49.23
CA THR A 17 -26.72 -6.14 48.22
C THR A 17 -26.74 -6.81 46.85
N CYS A 18 -27.93 -6.98 46.27
CA CYS A 18 -28.07 -7.23 44.84
C CYS A 18 -27.45 -6.05 44.08
N PHE A 19 -26.30 -6.25 43.45
CA PHE A 19 -25.95 -5.46 42.28
C PHE A 19 -26.93 -5.88 41.18
N ALA A 20 -27.97 -5.07 40.96
CA ALA A 20 -28.72 -5.18 39.72
C ALA A 20 -27.75 -4.85 38.58
N ALA A 21 -27.50 -5.81 37.68
CA ALA A 21 -26.99 -5.48 36.37
C ALA A 21 -28.06 -4.60 35.70
N HIS A 22 -27.80 -3.29 35.64
CA HIS A 22 -28.73 -2.34 35.06
C HIS A 22 -28.70 -2.48 33.54
N ALA A 23 -29.83 -2.91 32.96
CA ALA A 23 -30.05 -2.93 31.52
C ALA A 23 -30.12 -1.49 30.96
N ASP A 24 -29.81 -1.34 29.68
CA ASP A 24 -29.89 -0.06 28.95
C ASP A 24 -31.29 0.57 29.10
N GLU A 25 -31.36 1.86 29.42
CA GLU A 25 -32.62 2.59 29.67
C GLU A 25 -32.91 3.55 28.50
N LEU A 26 -34.13 3.58 27.98
CA LEU A 26 -34.56 4.64 27.06
C LEU A 26 -34.38 6.01 27.72
N LEU A 27 -33.88 6.99 26.96
CA LEU A 27 -33.69 8.35 27.49
C LEU A 27 -35.01 9.02 27.87
N PHE A 28 -36.06 8.70 27.11
CA PHE A 28 -37.45 9.10 27.32
C PHE A 28 -38.37 8.15 26.53
N PRO A 29 -39.69 8.10 26.80
CA PRO A 29 -40.59 7.25 26.02
C PRO A 29 -40.50 7.53 24.52
N ASN A 30 -40.32 6.49 23.71
CA ASN A 30 -40.14 6.58 22.24
C ASN A 30 -38.81 7.24 21.79
N SER A 31 -37.76 7.21 22.62
CA SER A 31 -36.41 7.58 22.17
C SER A 31 -35.77 6.54 21.23
N ASP A 32 -36.42 5.40 21.04
CA ASP A 32 -36.09 4.31 20.10
C ASP A 32 -37.02 4.27 18.89
N PHE A 33 -37.96 5.21 18.74
CA PHE A 33 -38.91 5.32 17.62
C PHE A 33 -39.94 4.17 17.46
N GLU A 34 -39.89 3.15 18.30
CA GLU A 34 -40.72 1.93 18.19
C GLU A 34 -42.23 2.15 18.40
N SER A 35 -42.68 3.36 18.72
CA SER A 35 -44.11 3.70 18.62
C SER A 35 -44.62 3.78 17.18
N GLY A 36 -43.73 3.82 16.20
CA GLY A 36 -44.06 4.09 14.79
C GLY A 36 -44.50 5.52 14.51
N THR A 37 -44.28 6.43 15.46
CA THR A 37 -44.62 7.85 15.37
C THR A 37 -43.49 8.72 15.92
N LEU A 38 -43.53 10.02 15.65
CA LEU A 38 -42.64 11.01 16.27
C LEU A 38 -43.12 11.47 17.67
N ALA A 39 -43.85 10.63 18.41
CA ALA A 39 -44.26 10.95 19.78
C ALA A 39 -43.03 11.29 20.64
N GLY A 40 -43.05 12.45 21.32
CA GLY A 40 -41.90 12.92 22.09
C GLY A 40 -40.80 13.60 21.25
N TRP A 41 -41.02 13.81 19.95
CA TRP A 41 -40.12 14.53 19.05
C TRP A 41 -40.86 15.65 18.31
N THR A 42 -40.12 16.67 17.89
CA THR A 42 -40.64 17.81 17.10
C THR A 42 -39.79 17.95 15.84
N ALA A 43 -40.42 17.81 14.68
CA ALA A 43 -39.78 17.93 13.37
C ALA A 43 -39.90 19.36 12.84
N GLU A 44 -38.79 19.90 12.34
CA GLU A 44 -38.72 21.16 11.59
C GLU A 44 -38.03 20.93 10.25
N GLY A 45 -38.48 21.61 9.20
CA GLY A 45 -37.99 21.37 7.83
C GLY A 45 -38.68 20.18 7.15
N GLU A 46 -38.10 19.71 6.05
CA GLU A 46 -38.71 18.73 5.15
C GLU A 46 -38.21 17.30 5.40
N ALA A 47 -36.97 17.13 5.89
CA ALA A 47 -36.29 15.84 5.99
C ALA A 47 -37.02 14.80 6.86
N PHE A 48 -37.78 15.24 7.87
CA PHE A 48 -38.41 14.35 8.86
C PHE A 48 -39.94 14.33 8.80
N GLN A 49 -40.55 14.92 7.77
CA GLN A 49 -42.03 15.00 7.66
C GLN A 49 -42.70 13.65 7.40
N VAL A 50 -41.96 12.69 6.82
CA VAL A 50 -42.43 11.34 6.50
C VAL A 50 -41.63 10.28 7.27
N GLN A 51 -41.52 10.46 8.59
CA GLN A 51 -40.74 9.61 9.49
C GLN A 51 -41.55 9.29 10.76
N PRO A 52 -41.25 8.20 11.51
CA PRO A 52 -40.20 7.20 11.25
C PRO A 52 -40.54 6.26 10.07
N THR A 53 -39.50 5.63 9.51
CA THR A 53 -39.62 4.64 8.43
C THR A 53 -39.79 3.23 9.00
N LYS A 54 -40.58 2.37 8.32
CA LYS A 54 -40.87 1.00 8.77
C LYS A 54 -40.04 -0.05 8.04
N GLY A 55 -39.30 -0.86 8.78
CA GLY A 55 -38.49 -1.97 8.24
C GLY A 55 -37.21 -1.53 7.54
N ASP A 56 -36.46 -2.50 7.04
CA ASP A 56 -35.15 -2.28 6.41
C ASP A 56 -35.30 -1.77 4.96
N ASN A 57 -35.54 -0.47 4.83
CA ASN A 57 -35.79 0.18 3.55
C ASN A 57 -34.53 0.32 2.70
N THR A 58 -33.35 0.38 3.33
CA THR A 58 -32.07 0.42 2.62
C THR A 58 -31.85 -0.91 1.90
N ALA A 59 -32.09 -2.05 2.56
CA ALA A 59 -32.07 -3.37 1.92
C ALA A 59 -33.15 -3.49 0.83
N ALA A 60 -34.36 -2.98 1.08
CA ALA A 60 -35.46 -3.04 0.10
C ALA A 60 -35.18 -2.28 -1.20
N ARG A 61 -34.28 -1.29 -1.18
CA ARG A 61 -33.79 -0.58 -2.38
C ARG A 61 -32.44 -1.09 -2.91
N ASN A 62 -32.05 -2.31 -2.57
CA ASN A 62 -30.80 -2.98 -2.99
C ASN A 62 -29.53 -2.28 -2.50
N ARG A 63 -29.55 -1.72 -1.29
CA ARG A 63 -28.36 -1.27 -0.56
C ARG A 63 -28.04 -2.22 0.60
N GLU A 64 -26.95 -1.94 1.29
CA GLU A 64 -26.61 -2.58 2.56
C GLU A 64 -27.76 -2.43 3.58
N SER A 65 -27.96 -3.43 4.44
CA SER A 65 -28.98 -3.41 5.49
C SER A 65 -28.85 -2.17 6.38
N SER A 66 -29.93 -1.58 6.85
CA SER A 66 -29.87 -0.39 7.73
C SER A 66 -29.37 -0.75 9.13
N ASN A 67 -29.40 -2.03 9.51
CA ASN A 67 -29.07 -2.52 10.86
C ASN A 67 -29.89 -1.79 11.95
N LEU A 68 -31.16 -1.52 11.63
CA LEU A 68 -32.17 -1.04 12.58
C LEU A 68 -32.33 -1.98 13.78
N GLN A 69 -32.82 -1.44 14.87
CA GLN A 69 -33.16 -2.14 16.10
C GLN A 69 -34.65 -2.03 16.35
N GLY A 70 -35.39 -3.09 16.02
CA GLY A 70 -36.85 -3.09 16.11
C GLY A 70 -37.48 -3.00 14.72
N GLU A 71 -38.62 -2.32 14.62
CA GLU A 71 -39.33 -2.13 13.35
C GLU A 71 -39.24 -0.71 12.79
N TRP A 72 -38.94 0.30 13.61
CA TRP A 72 -39.09 1.70 13.28
C TRP A 72 -37.84 2.51 13.61
N TRP A 73 -37.44 3.36 12.68
CA TRP A 73 -36.22 4.16 12.83
C TRP A 73 -36.36 5.45 12.02
N ILE A 74 -35.45 6.40 12.21
CA ILE A 74 -35.38 7.59 11.36
C ILE A 74 -34.44 7.28 10.21
N GLY A 75 -34.94 7.31 8.97
CA GLY A 75 -34.12 7.20 7.77
C GLY A 75 -34.45 8.33 6.81
N GLY A 76 -33.73 9.45 6.90
CA GLY A 76 -34.05 10.68 6.17
C GLY A 76 -34.04 10.54 4.64
N TYR A 77 -33.37 9.51 4.11
CA TYR A 77 -33.41 9.16 2.70
C TYR A 77 -34.68 8.40 2.28
N GLU A 78 -35.34 7.76 3.23
CA GLU A 78 -36.45 6.83 3.01
C GLU A 78 -37.80 7.54 3.08
N LYS A 79 -38.79 7.05 2.33
CA LYS A 79 -40.15 7.63 2.26
C LYS A 79 -41.22 6.74 2.89
N TYR A 80 -40.89 5.49 3.23
CA TYR A 80 -41.89 4.50 3.61
C TYR A 80 -42.21 4.46 5.11
N THR A 81 -43.37 4.96 5.51
CA THR A 81 -43.79 5.00 6.92
C THR A 81 -44.64 3.81 7.36
N GLY A 82 -44.68 2.71 6.59
CA GLY A 82 -45.68 1.65 6.81
C GLY A 82 -47.08 1.97 6.26
N GLU A 83 -47.41 3.25 6.09
CA GLU A 83 -48.69 3.73 5.53
C GLU A 83 -48.48 4.58 4.27
N ILE A 84 -47.47 5.45 4.26
CA ILE A 84 -47.12 6.32 3.14
C ILE A 84 -45.95 5.70 2.38
N GLY A 85 -46.03 5.66 1.05
CA GLY A 85 -44.98 5.11 0.18
C GLY A 85 -44.99 3.58 0.09
N ARG A 86 -43.90 2.99 -0.42
CA ARG A 86 -43.65 1.54 -0.45
C ARG A 86 -42.22 1.21 0.00
N PRO A 87 -41.94 -0.02 0.49
CA PRO A 87 -40.59 -0.41 0.89
C PRO A 87 -39.52 -0.06 -0.15
N GLY A 88 -38.47 0.64 0.27
CA GLY A 88 -37.36 1.09 -0.59
C GLY A 88 -37.66 2.32 -1.46
N GLU A 89 -38.81 2.97 -1.29
CA GLU A 89 -39.09 4.25 -1.94
C GLU A 89 -38.32 5.39 -1.26
N ILE A 90 -37.72 6.27 -2.08
CA ILE A 90 -36.77 7.28 -1.63
C ILE A 90 -37.39 8.68 -1.55
N ALA A 91 -36.96 9.45 -0.56
CA ALA A 91 -37.16 10.88 -0.43
C ALA A 91 -35.99 11.68 -1.05
N GLY A 92 -34.76 11.14 -0.95
CA GLY A 92 -33.54 11.68 -1.56
C GLY A 92 -32.78 12.71 -0.71
N ASP A 93 -31.54 13.02 -1.11
CA ASP A 93 -30.57 13.82 -0.34
C ASP A 93 -30.73 15.36 -0.46
N GLN A 94 -31.92 15.84 -0.79
CA GLN A 94 -32.17 17.29 -0.98
C GLN A 94 -32.96 17.90 0.16
N LEU A 95 -33.51 17.07 1.04
CA LEU A 95 -34.34 17.51 2.14
C LEU A 95 -33.45 17.87 3.33
N THR A 96 -33.80 18.94 4.03
CA THR A 96 -33.06 19.39 5.22
C THR A 96 -34.05 19.60 6.36
N GLY A 97 -33.60 19.43 7.59
CA GLY A 97 -34.43 19.65 8.77
C GLY A 97 -33.75 19.29 10.09
N THR A 98 -34.52 19.40 11.17
CA THR A 98 -34.12 18.90 12.49
C THR A 98 -35.25 18.10 13.13
N LEU A 99 -34.89 17.13 13.94
CA LEU A 99 -35.80 16.39 14.82
C LEU A 99 -35.32 16.57 16.26
N THR A 100 -36.09 17.31 17.05
CA THR A 100 -35.71 17.69 18.43
C THR A 100 -36.56 16.94 19.45
N SER A 101 -35.93 16.28 20.42
CA SER A 101 -36.64 15.52 21.44
C SER A 101 -37.34 16.42 22.46
N GLN A 102 -38.28 15.82 23.21
CA GLN A 102 -38.73 16.34 24.48
C GLN A 102 -37.57 16.39 25.50
N PRO A 103 -37.67 17.25 26.54
CA PRO A 103 -36.67 17.29 27.60
C PRO A 103 -36.57 15.96 28.35
N PHE A 104 -35.35 15.56 28.72
CA PHE A 104 -35.08 14.42 29.59
C PHE A 104 -33.94 14.71 30.56
N THR A 105 -33.87 13.96 31.66
CA THR A 105 -32.74 14.02 32.60
C THR A 105 -31.63 13.08 32.15
N ILE A 106 -30.39 13.55 32.09
CA ILE A 106 -29.22 12.68 31.85
C ILE A 106 -28.94 11.87 33.12
N ARG A 107 -29.32 10.60 33.12
CA ARG A 107 -29.19 9.69 34.28
C ARG A 107 -27.95 8.81 34.26
N ARG A 108 -27.36 8.65 33.07
CA ARG A 108 -26.30 7.67 32.80
C ARG A 108 -25.08 8.35 32.18
N PRO A 109 -23.86 7.84 32.43
CA PRO A 109 -22.61 8.46 32.01
C PRO A 109 -22.43 8.48 30.49
N TYR A 110 -23.08 7.57 29.77
CA TYR A 110 -23.04 7.53 28.31
C TYR A 110 -24.45 7.57 27.72
N ILE A 111 -24.57 8.20 26.56
CA ILE A 111 -25.72 8.04 25.67
C ILE A 111 -25.27 7.17 24.50
N THR A 112 -25.96 6.05 24.28
CA THR A 112 -25.76 5.19 23.12
C THR A 112 -26.89 5.34 22.14
N PHE A 113 -26.59 5.24 20.85
CA PHE A 113 -27.59 5.26 19.80
C PHE A 113 -26.99 4.69 18.52
N ARG A 114 -27.85 4.34 17.58
CA ARG A 114 -27.43 3.91 16.25
C ARG A 114 -27.43 5.11 15.30
N ILE A 115 -26.39 5.23 14.49
CA ILE A 115 -26.28 6.29 13.47
C ILE A 115 -25.66 5.76 12.18
N GLY A 116 -26.27 6.08 11.05
CA GLY A 116 -25.74 5.99 9.69
C GLY A 116 -26.01 7.32 9.00
N ALA A 117 -25.09 7.87 8.24
CA ALA A 117 -25.27 9.17 7.58
C ALA A 117 -24.06 9.45 6.68
N GLY A 118 -24.10 10.56 5.96
CA GLY A 118 -22.87 11.19 5.47
C GLY A 118 -21.93 11.58 6.60
N ASN A 119 -20.62 11.47 6.36
CA ASN A 119 -19.57 11.98 7.24
C ASN A 119 -19.40 13.49 7.02
N LEU A 120 -20.37 14.25 7.50
CA LEU A 120 -20.42 15.71 7.35
C LEU A 120 -20.53 16.38 8.73
N PRO A 121 -19.43 16.38 9.54
CA PRO A 121 -19.44 17.00 10.86
C PRO A 121 -19.95 18.44 10.81
N GLY A 122 -20.81 18.80 11.76
CA GLY A 122 -21.46 20.10 11.83
C GLY A 122 -22.61 20.34 10.84
N GLN A 123 -22.79 19.51 9.82
CA GLN A 123 -23.89 19.60 8.84
C GLN A 123 -24.94 18.50 8.97
N VAL A 124 -24.51 17.27 9.28
CA VAL A 124 -25.39 16.10 9.48
C VAL A 124 -24.97 15.35 10.74
N GLY A 125 -25.90 15.04 11.65
CA GLY A 125 -25.55 14.29 12.86
C GLY A 125 -26.56 14.36 14.00
N VAL A 126 -26.08 14.09 15.21
CA VAL A 126 -26.83 14.21 16.47
C VAL A 126 -26.10 15.15 17.44
N LYS A 127 -26.85 16.06 18.07
CA LYS A 127 -26.36 16.93 19.16
C LYS A 127 -27.14 16.72 20.45
N LEU A 128 -26.47 16.99 21.56
CA LEU A 128 -27.07 17.19 22.87
C LEU A 128 -27.21 18.69 23.14
N LEU A 129 -28.42 19.12 23.42
CA LEU A 129 -28.75 20.48 23.85
C LEU A 129 -28.87 20.46 25.38
N VAL A 130 -27.91 21.05 26.09
CA VAL A 130 -27.84 21.03 27.56
C VAL A 130 -27.23 22.32 28.09
N ASP A 131 -27.84 22.94 29.09
CA ASP A 131 -27.35 24.18 29.73
C ASP A 131 -27.00 25.30 28.73
N GLY A 132 -27.86 25.50 27.72
CA GLY A 132 -27.62 26.48 26.65
C GLY A 132 -26.47 26.16 25.69
N LYS A 133 -25.82 24.99 25.84
CA LYS A 133 -24.76 24.50 24.96
C LYS A 133 -25.31 23.49 23.95
N GLN A 134 -24.66 23.44 22.79
CA GLN A 134 -24.87 22.43 21.77
C GLN A 134 -23.61 21.58 21.66
N ILE A 135 -23.74 20.29 21.85
CA ILE A 135 -22.60 19.36 21.87
C ILE A 135 -22.86 18.32 20.80
N GLU A 136 -22.01 18.29 19.78
CA GLU A 136 -22.09 17.25 18.75
C GLU A 136 -21.68 15.91 19.34
N LEU A 137 -22.58 14.93 19.22
CA LEU A 137 -22.40 13.59 19.76
C LEU A 137 -21.82 12.64 18.71
N ALA A 138 -22.32 12.71 17.48
CA ALA A 138 -21.82 11.93 16.35
C ALA A 138 -22.30 12.50 15.01
N THR A 139 -21.57 12.17 13.94
CA THR A 139 -21.99 12.23 12.53
C THR A 139 -21.89 10.81 11.94
N GLY A 140 -22.29 10.63 10.68
CA GLY A 140 -22.19 9.34 9.98
C GLY A 140 -20.79 9.02 9.46
N VAL A 141 -20.69 7.91 8.74
CA VAL A 141 -19.44 7.39 8.16
C VAL A 141 -19.60 7.04 6.69
N ASP A 142 -20.45 7.79 5.98
CA ASP A 142 -20.86 7.54 4.59
C ASP A 142 -21.41 6.11 4.43
N SER A 143 -22.38 5.75 5.29
CA SER A 143 -23.01 4.43 5.28
C SER A 143 -24.49 4.49 5.67
N GLU A 144 -25.30 3.70 4.96
CA GLU A 144 -26.72 3.53 5.25
C GLU A 144 -26.94 2.70 6.52
N THR A 145 -26.07 1.69 6.71
CA THR A 145 -26.08 0.82 7.88
C THR A 145 -25.75 1.65 9.12
N MET A 146 -26.65 1.72 10.11
CA MET A 146 -26.48 2.46 11.36
C MET A 146 -25.64 1.75 12.43
N ILE A 147 -24.52 2.35 12.83
CA ILE A 147 -23.59 1.80 13.84
C ILE A 147 -24.01 2.23 15.23
N LEU A 148 -23.86 1.33 16.21
CA LEU A 148 -24.02 1.71 17.61
C LEU A 148 -22.81 2.58 18.03
N VAL A 149 -23.07 3.79 18.48
CA VAL A 149 -22.07 4.72 19.02
C VAL A 149 -22.37 5.02 20.49
N SER A 150 -21.40 5.59 21.20
CA SER A 150 -21.59 6.10 22.56
C SER A 150 -20.94 7.46 22.74
N ALA A 151 -21.68 8.41 23.28
CA ALA A 151 -21.16 9.72 23.68
C ALA A 151 -20.98 9.81 25.20
N ASP A 152 -19.83 10.30 25.66
CA ASP A 152 -19.56 10.56 27.07
C ASP A 152 -20.27 11.84 27.51
N VAL A 153 -21.32 11.67 28.31
CA VAL A 153 -22.13 12.75 28.87
C VAL A 153 -21.97 12.87 30.39
N ARG A 154 -20.94 12.23 30.96
CA ARG A 154 -20.61 12.34 32.39
C ARG A 154 -20.57 13.77 32.92
N PRO A 155 -20.04 14.77 32.18
CA PRO A 155 -20.04 16.16 32.65
C PRO A 155 -21.44 16.76 32.87
N TYR A 156 -22.48 16.16 32.31
CA TYR A 156 -23.86 16.66 32.30
C TYR A 156 -24.84 15.81 33.11
N LEU A 157 -24.34 14.85 33.89
CA LEU A 157 -25.18 14.02 34.76
C LEU A 157 -26.09 14.86 35.66
N GLY A 158 -27.37 14.47 35.70
CA GLY A 158 -28.42 15.13 36.48
C GLY A 158 -29.03 16.37 35.81
N GLN A 159 -28.48 16.85 34.69
CA GLN A 159 -29.02 18.02 33.98
C GLN A 159 -30.18 17.64 33.05
N GLN A 160 -31.04 18.62 32.76
CA GLN A 160 -32.05 18.53 31.71
C GLN A 160 -31.41 18.76 30.34
N ALA A 161 -31.72 17.90 29.38
CA ALA A 161 -31.21 18.00 28.03
C ALA A 161 -32.28 17.63 26.98
N ARG A 162 -31.97 17.93 25.72
CA ARG A 162 -32.70 17.42 24.54
C ARG A 162 -31.69 16.83 23.55
N LEU A 163 -32.12 15.82 22.81
CA LEU A 163 -31.42 15.38 21.61
C LEU A 163 -31.92 16.19 20.42
N GLN A 164 -31.03 16.51 19.50
CA GLN A 164 -31.37 17.07 18.20
C GLN A 164 -30.67 16.26 17.13
N VAL A 165 -31.45 15.56 16.30
CA VAL A 165 -30.99 14.96 15.05
C VAL A 165 -31.10 16.06 14.00
N PHE A 166 -30.06 16.27 13.21
CA PHE A 166 -30.01 17.38 12.26
C PHE A 166 -29.43 16.94 10.91
N ASP A 167 -30.00 17.52 9.86
CA ASP A 167 -29.55 17.37 8.49
C ASP A 167 -29.70 18.71 7.78
N HIS A 168 -28.58 19.35 7.48
CA HIS A 168 -28.50 20.64 6.79
C HIS A 168 -27.81 20.53 5.42
N ALA A 169 -27.40 19.33 5.02
CA ALA A 169 -26.64 19.11 3.80
C ALA A 169 -27.56 18.93 2.58
N ARG A 170 -27.01 19.16 1.38
CA ARG A 170 -27.68 18.88 0.11
C ARG A 170 -26.71 18.18 -0.82
N GLY A 171 -27.20 17.20 -1.59
CA GLY A 171 -26.36 16.40 -2.50
C GLY A 171 -25.99 15.05 -1.90
N GLY A 172 -25.19 14.24 -2.60
CA GLY A 172 -24.89 12.87 -2.15
C GLY A 172 -24.47 12.79 -0.68
N TRP A 173 -25.07 11.86 0.06
CA TRP A 173 -24.90 11.70 1.53
C TRP A 173 -25.49 12.83 2.40
N GLY A 174 -26.31 13.72 1.83
CA GLY A 174 -27.13 14.68 2.57
C GLY A 174 -28.40 14.06 3.15
N HIS A 175 -28.24 13.09 4.05
CA HIS A 175 -29.31 12.51 4.87
C HIS A 175 -28.74 11.84 6.14
N ILE A 176 -29.63 11.54 7.10
CA ILE A 176 -29.28 10.86 8.36
C ILE A 176 -30.23 9.71 8.69
N ASN A 177 -29.64 8.63 9.18
CA ASN A 177 -30.25 7.43 9.71
C ASN A 177 -29.95 7.34 11.22
N VAL A 178 -30.95 7.33 12.09
CA VAL A 178 -30.74 7.16 13.55
C VAL A 178 -31.80 6.28 14.20
N ASP A 179 -31.38 5.59 15.25
CA ASP A 179 -32.23 4.64 15.97
C ASP A 179 -31.77 4.41 17.42
N ASP A 180 -32.66 3.90 18.27
CA ASP A 180 -32.38 3.30 19.58
C ASP A 180 -31.55 4.16 20.56
N PHE A 181 -32.00 5.37 20.88
CA PHE A 181 -31.32 6.21 21.87
C PHE A 181 -31.52 5.72 23.31
N ARG A 182 -30.42 5.40 24.00
CA ARG A 182 -30.40 4.87 25.37
C ARG A 182 -29.33 5.52 26.25
N GLY A 183 -29.54 5.48 27.56
CA GLY A 183 -28.53 5.80 28.57
C GLY A 183 -27.86 4.54 29.09
N THR A 184 -26.53 4.51 29.15
CA THR A 184 -25.75 3.33 29.57
C THR A 184 -24.59 3.68 30.51
N ASP A 185 -24.12 2.68 31.27
CA ASP A 185 -23.00 2.84 32.20
C ASP A 185 -21.62 2.63 31.54
N LYS A 186 -21.58 2.09 30.31
CA LYS A 186 -20.35 1.79 29.57
C LYS A 186 -20.40 2.38 28.16
N ALA A 187 -19.26 2.88 27.71
CA ALA A 187 -19.06 3.24 26.31
C ALA A 187 -19.12 1.99 25.41
N VAL A 188 -19.53 2.21 24.17
CA VAL A 188 -19.44 1.23 23.08
C VAL A 188 -18.03 1.31 22.51
N GLU A 189 -17.49 0.17 22.08
CA GLU A 189 -16.18 0.13 21.43
C GLU A 189 -16.25 0.85 20.08
N ASP A 190 -15.53 1.96 19.97
CA ASP A 190 -15.58 2.85 18.82
C ASP A 190 -14.54 2.46 17.76
N HIS A 191 -14.95 1.57 16.86
CA HIS A 191 -14.15 1.17 15.69
C HIS A 191 -14.20 2.20 14.53
N SER A 192 -14.99 3.28 14.65
CA SER A 192 -15.05 4.34 13.64
C SER A 192 -13.81 5.24 13.65
N LYS A 193 -12.97 5.12 14.69
CA LYS A 193 -11.66 5.76 14.79
C LYS A 193 -10.51 4.89 14.30
N ASP A 194 -10.76 3.61 14.05
CA ASP A 194 -9.78 2.74 13.45
C ASP A 194 -9.67 3.12 11.96
N PHE A 195 -8.61 3.86 11.62
CA PHE A 195 -7.85 3.82 10.36
C PHE A 195 -8.43 4.31 9.01
N ALA A 196 -9.49 5.09 8.93
CA ALA A 196 -9.82 5.78 7.67
C ALA A 196 -9.90 7.29 7.85
N LEU A 197 -9.14 7.98 7.00
CA LEU A 197 -9.03 9.43 6.90
C LEU A 197 -9.01 10.12 8.27
N LEU A 198 -7.90 9.97 8.99
CA LEU A 198 -7.55 11.02 9.95
C LEU A 198 -7.32 12.30 9.12
N ASP A 199 -7.83 13.44 9.59
CA ASP A 199 -7.55 14.77 9.01
C ASP A 199 -6.03 15.03 8.86
N SER A 200 -5.19 14.28 9.58
CA SER A 200 -3.73 14.33 9.49
C SER A 200 -3.15 13.69 8.21
N VAL A 201 -3.85 12.76 7.56
CA VAL A 201 -3.42 12.12 6.31
C VAL A 201 -3.85 13.01 5.14
N THR A 202 -3.08 14.07 4.90
CA THR A 202 -3.33 14.97 3.77
C THR A 202 -2.60 14.49 2.50
N ALA A 203 -3.23 14.64 1.34
CA ALA A 203 -2.61 14.38 0.02
C ALA A 203 -1.51 15.38 -0.36
N THR A 204 -0.69 15.86 0.58
CA THR A 204 0.29 16.91 0.32
C THR A 204 1.62 16.33 -0.19
N SER A 205 2.16 16.93 -1.26
CA SER A 205 3.37 16.48 -1.97
C SER A 205 4.69 16.97 -1.34
N TYR A 206 4.71 17.14 -0.01
CA TYR A 206 5.83 17.67 0.80
C TYR A 206 6.67 18.75 0.09
N PRO A 207 6.10 19.88 -0.36
CA PRO A 207 6.82 20.85 -1.20
C PRO A 207 8.11 21.40 -0.54
N GLU A 208 8.12 21.50 0.79
CA GLU A 208 9.22 22.11 1.58
C GLU A 208 10.48 21.25 1.76
N VAL A 209 10.50 20.01 1.25
CA VAL A 209 11.68 19.12 1.42
C VAL A 209 12.29 18.73 0.08
N GLY A 210 13.54 19.15 -0.10
CA GLY A 210 14.38 18.80 -1.23
C GLY A 210 15.15 17.49 -1.03
N TYR A 211 16.12 17.25 -1.91
CA TYR A 211 16.91 16.02 -1.98
C TYR A 211 18.42 16.24 -1.75
N ASP A 212 18.76 17.36 -1.11
CA ASP A 212 20.12 17.87 -0.91
C ASP A 212 20.77 17.41 0.40
N GLN A 213 20.08 16.60 1.21
CA GLN A 213 20.64 16.10 2.48
C GLN A 213 21.89 15.22 2.21
N PRO A 214 22.93 15.26 3.08
CA PRO A 214 24.23 14.67 2.79
C PRO A 214 24.22 13.18 2.43
N LEU A 215 23.33 12.39 3.04
CA LEU A 215 23.20 10.95 2.79
C LEU A 215 21.98 10.57 1.96
N ARG A 216 21.30 11.55 1.36
CA ARG A 216 20.16 11.31 0.48
C ARG A 216 20.61 10.58 -0.79
N PRO A 217 20.01 9.43 -1.17
CA PRO A 217 20.27 8.82 -2.48
C PRO A 217 20.02 9.81 -3.62
N GLN A 218 20.89 9.83 -4.62
CA GLN A 218 20.92 10.86 -5.66
C GLN A 218 20.45 10.37 -7.03
N PHE A 219 20.41 9.07 -7.27
CA PHE A 219 19.89 8.50 -8.51
C PHE A 219 18.98 7.28 -8.30
N HIS A 220 18.67 6.95 -7.04
CA HIS A 220 17.59 6.04 -6.66
C HIS A 220 16.36 6.82 -6.20
N PHE A 221 15.16 6.35 -6.56
CA PHE A 221 13.94 6.99 -6.09
C PHE A 221 13.76 6.79 -4.58
N VAL A 222 13.57 7.91 -3.89
CA VAL A 222 13.16 7.97 -2.50
C VAL A 222 12.04 9.01 -2.35
N SER A 223 11.03 8.70 -1.56
CA SER A 223 9.97 9.65 -1.23
C SER A 223 10.54 10.82 -0.42
N LYS A 224 10.08 12.06 -0.63
CA LYS A 224 10.60 13.26 0.03
C LYS A 224 10.73 13.11 1.54
N LYS A 225 9.72 12.51 2.18
CA LYS A 225 9.66 12.21 3.61
C LYS A 225 9.13 10.80 3.84
N ASN A 226 9.32 10.28 5.05
CA ASN A 226 8.62 9.13 5.60
C ASN A 226 8.95 7.79 4.91
N TRP A 227 8.14 6.77 5.21
CA TRP A 227 8.33 5.39 4.74
C TRP A 227 7.78 5.16 3.34
N LEU A 228 8.54 4.46 2.51
CA LEU A 228 8.02 3.79 1.32
C LEU A 228 8.31 2.27 1.37
N ASN A 229 7.56 1.48 0.62
CA ASN A 229 7.96 0.12 0.26
C ASN A 229 7.69 -0.13 -1.22
N ASP A 230 6.84 -1.10 -1.55
CA ASP A 230 6.65 -1.65 -2.88
C ASP A 230 6.38 -0.55 -3.92
N PRO A 231 7.03 -0.59 -5.10
CA PRO A 231 6.55 0.15 -6.25
C PRO A 231 5.19 -0.39 -6.65
N ASN A 232 4.30 0.50 -7.09
CA ASN A 232 2.96 0.16 -7.52
C ASN A 232 2.63 0.90 -8.80
N GLY A 233 1.62 0.39 -9.51
CA GLY A 233 0.98 1.14 -10.57
C GLY A 233 1.91 1.61 -11.68
N MET A 234 3.04 0.92 -11.90
CA MET A 234 4.05 1.38 -12.83
C MET A 234 3.49 1.36 -14.25
N VAL A 235 3.30 2.53 -14.84
CA VAL A 235 2.66 2.68 -16.16
C VAL A 235 3.23 3.87 -16.93
N TYR A 236 3.32 3.74 -18.25
CA TYR A 236 3.59 4.86 -19.14
C TYR A 236 2.27 5.35 -19.76
N ASP A 237 1.97 6.64 -19.62
CA ASP A 237 0.68 7.21 -20.05
C ASP A 237 0.67 7.70 -21.51
N GLY A 238 1.79 7.56 -22.23
CA GLY A 238 2.00 8.11 -23.57
C GLY A 238 2.87 9.36 -23.59
N GLU A 239 3.11 9.98 -22.43
CA GLU A 239 3.96 11.16 -22.29
C GLU A 239 5.07 10.93 -21.26
N LYS A 240 4.75 10.33 -20.10
CA LYS A 240 5.65 10.15 -18.96
C LYS A 240 5.43 8.82 -18.26
N TYR A 241 6.45 8.38 -17.54
CA TYR A 241 6.41 7.23 -16.66
C TYR A 241 5.82 7.61 -15.31
N HIS A 242 4.93 6.79 -14.79
CA HIS A 242 4.34 6.89 -13.47
C HIS A 242 4.91 5.81 -12.56
N LEU A 243 5.41 6.22 -11.40
CA LEU A 243 5.77 5.34 -10.29
C LEU A 243 4.85 5.68 -9.13
N PHE A 244 3.88 4.81 -8.86
CA PHE A 244 3.20 4.83 -7.57
C PHE A 244 3.98 3.96 -6.59
N PHE A 245 3.72 4.10 -5.31
CA PHE A 245 4.43 3.33 -4.29
C PHE A 245 3.63 3.29 -2.99
N GLN A 246 3.72 2.17 -2.28
CA GLN A 246 3.22 2.07 -0.92
C GLN A 246 3.91 3.12 -0.05
N HIS A 247 3.12 3.94 0.65
CA HIS A 247 3.63 5.08 1.40
C HIS A 247 2.90 5.28 2.72
N ASN A 248 3.66 5.50 3.80
CA ASN A 248 3.11 6.02 5.07
C ASN A 248 3.35 7.53 5.16
N PRO A 249 2.31 8.37 5.02
CA PRO A 249 2.50 9.81 5.11
C PRO A 249 2.70 10.33 6.54
N ASN A 250 2.48 9.51 7.56
CA ASN A 250 2.52 9.90 8.97
C ASN A 250 3.83 9.54 9.68
N GLY A 251 4.75 8.82 9.04
CA GLY A 251 6.01 8.51 9.68
C GLY A 251 6.94 7.59 8.91
N THR A 252 8.13 7.41 9.46
CA THR A 252 9.25 6.69 8.85
C THR A 252 9.22 5.18 9.12
N ASN A 253 8.09 4.65 9.61
CA ASN A 253 7.85 3.22 9.81
C ASN A 253 6.67 2.77 8.95
N TRP A 254 6.54 1.48 8.73
CA TRP A 254 5.37 0.91 8.06
C TRP A 254 4.07 1.21 8.83
N GLY A 255 3.02 1.66 8.13
CA GLY A 255 1.68 1.94 8.66
C GLY A 255 0.89 2.91 7.77
N ASN A 256 -0.43 3.04 7.93
CA ASN A 256 -1.27 3.98 7.17
C ASN A 256 -1.03 3.97 5.65
N MET A 257 -0.97 2.78 5.04
CA MET A 257 -0.57 2.66 3.65
C MET A 257 -1.49 3.41 2.69
N THR A 258 -0.85 4.18 1.81
CA THR A 258 -1.42 4.97 0.72
C THR A 258 -0.63 4.68 -0.56
N TRP A 259 -1.13 5.07 -1.72
CA TRP A 259 -0.28 5.18 -2.91
C TRP A 259 0.28 6.58 -3.02
N GLY A 260 1.57 6.72 -2.74
CA GLY A 260 2.37 7.86 -3.19
C GLY A 260 2.49 7.85 -4.72
N HIS A 261 2.92 8.96 -5.30
CA HIS A 261 3.02 9.10 -6.75
C HIS A 261 4.22 9.96 -7.15
N ALA A 262 4.96 9.52 -8.15
CA ALA A 262 5.97 10.29 -8.84
C ALA A 262 5.87 10.06 -10.35
N THR A 263 6.31 11.06 -11.13
CA THR A 263 6.38 10.96 -12.59
C THR A 263 7.78 11.29 -13.09
N SER A 264 8.22 10.63 -14.16
CA SER A 264 9.50 10.88 -14.80
C SER A 264 9.39 10.81 -16.32
N PRO A 265 10.11 11.66 -17.09
CA PRO A 265 10.19 11.50 -18.54
C PRO A 265 11.06 10.32 -18.98
N ASP A 266 11.93 9.80 -18.10
CA ASP A 266 13.03 8.89 -18.48
C ASP A 266 13.36 7.83 -17.42
N MET A 267 12.46 7.62 -16.45
CA MET A 267 12.60 6.71 -15.31
C MET A 267 13.74 7.06 -14.33
N LEU A 268 14.39 8.23 -14.49
CA LEU A 268 15.47 8.72 -13.63
C LEU A 268 15.13 10.04 -12.94
N HIS A 269 14.69 11.03 -13.71
CA HIS A 269 14.46 12.39 -13.22
C HIS A 269 13.04 12.52 -12.65
N TRP A 270 12.84 11.91 -11.48
CA TRP A 270 11.53 11.84 -10.82
C TRP A 270 11.07 13.17 -10.22
N THR A 271 9.79 13.47 -10.40
CA THR A 271 9.08 14.53 -9.70
C THR A 271 7.96 13.91 -8.86
N GLN A 272 8.05 14.02 -7.54
CA GLN A 272 6.99 13.55 -6.64
C GLN A 272 5.74 14.42 -6.76
N GLN A 273 4.60 13.78 -6.97
CA GLN A 273 3.27 14.37 -7.14
C GLN A 273 2.48 14.32 -5.82
N LYS A 274 1.22 14.75 -5.85
CA LYS A 274 0.27 14.51 -4.75
C LYS A 274 0.02 13.00 -4.63
N HIS A 275 -0.39 12.56 -3.44
CA HIS A 275 -0.79 11.17 -3.23
C HIS A 275 -1.94 10.80 -4.17
N ALA A 276 -1.86 9.61 -4.77
CA ALA A 276 -2.82 9.14 -5.75
C ALA A 276 -4.05 8.54 -5.08
N LEU A 277 -3.83 7.57 -4.19
CA LEU A 277 -4.91 6.83 -3.50
C LEU A 277 -4.70 6.92 -1.99
N LEU A 278 -5.75 7.35 -1.29
CA LEU A 278 -5.80 7.46 0.16
C LEU A 278 -6.68 6.35 0.79
N PRO A 279 -6.49 6.02 2.07
CA PRO A 279 -7.36 5.11 2.81
C PRO A 279 -8.80 5.65 2.83
N TYR A 280 -9.78 4.77 2.80
CA TYR A 280 -11.20 5.13 2.82
C TYR A 280 -12.01 4.14 3.67
N ARG A 281 -13.32 4.41 3.85
CA ARG A 281 -14.27 3.49 4.49
C ARG A 281 -15.22 2.92 3.46
N VAL A 282 -15.50 1.62 3.58
CA VAL A 282 -16.60 0.94 2.89
C VAL A 282 -17.30 0.05 3.91
N ASP A 283 -18.63 0.15 4.00
CA ASP A 283 -19.44 -0.63 4.94
C ASP A 283 -18.90 -0.58 6.38
N ARG A 284 -18.50 0.62 6.82
CA ARG A 284 -17.88 0.90 8.14
C ARG A 284 -16.48 0.35 8.34
N ARG A 285 -15.96 -0.42 7.39
CA ARG A 285 -14.61 -0.96 7.44
C ARG A 285 -13.66 0.08 6.88
N ALA A 286 -12.80 0.60 7.74
CA ALA A 286 -11.61 1.28 7.26
C ALA A 286 -10.65 0.27 6.66
N GLY A 287 -10.02 0.67 5.55
CA GLY A 287 -8.94 -0.08 4.95
C GLY A 287 -7.87 0.87 4.45
N THR A 288 -6.63 0.39 4.52
CA THR A 288 -5.49 1.04 3.88
C THR A 288 -5.35 0.55 2.45
N ILE A 289 -4.65 1.31 1.63
CA ILE A 289 -4.43 0.98 0.21
C ILE A 289 -3.14 0.17 0.13
N PHE A 290 -3.27 -1.10 -0.25
CA PHE A 290 -2.16 -2.01 -0.46
C PHE A 290 -1.74 -2.06 -1.93
N SER A 291 -0.68 -2.81 -2.19
CA SER A 291 -0.03 -2.88 -3.50
C SER A 291 -0.97 -3.33 -4.62
N GLY A 292 -0.53 -3.05 -5.85
CA GLY A 292 -1.26 -3.37 -7.06
C GLY A 292 -0.71 -2.66 -8.29
N THR A 293 -1.49 -2.62 -9.35
CA THR A 293 -1.04 -2.28 -10.71
C THR A 293 -1.90 -1.19 -11.33
N ALA A 294 -1.37 -0.48 -12.34
CA ALA A 294 -2.09 0.47 -13.14
C ALA A 294 -1.91 0.16 -14.62
N VAL A 295 -2.93 0.46 -15.41
CA VAL A 295 -2.96 0.25 -16.87
C VAL A 295 -3.57 1.46 -17.55
N ILE A 296 -3.20 1.68 -18.81
CA ILE A 296 -3.96 2.55 -19.71
C ILE A 296 -5.02 1.72 -20.44
N ASP A 297 -6.28 2.08 -20.28
CA ASP A 297 -7.41 1.44 -20.96
C ASP A 297 -7.50 1.91 -22.42
N HIS A 298 -6.66 1.36 -23.27
CA HIS A 298 -6.60 1.72 -24.69
C HIS A 298 -7.91 1.43 -25.44
N ASN A 299 -8.63 0.40 -24.99
CA ASN A 299 -9.86 -0.09 -25.58
C ASN A 299 -11.11 0.69 -25.12
N ASN A 300 -10.96 1.60 -24.14
CA ASN A 300 -12.09 2.24 -23.46
C ASN A 300 -13.09 1.20 -22.91
N SER A 301 -12.57 0.10 -22.40
CA SER A 301 -13.30 -1.02 -21.80
C SER A 301 -14.16 -0.56 -20.62
N LEU A 302 -13.68 0.43 -19.85
CA LEU A 302 -14.42 1.03 -18.74
C LEU A 302 -15.49 2.03 -19.21
N GLY A 303 -15.39 2.54 -20.45
CA GLY A 303 -16.30 3.55 -20.99
C GLY A 303 -16.14 4.96 -20.36
N LYS A 304 -14.98 5.26 -19.78
CA LYS A 304 -14.70 6.54 -19.06
C LYS A 304 -13.72 7.46 -19.78
N GLN A 305 -13.32 7.15 -21.01
CA GLN A 305 -12.43 8.02 -21.79
C GLN A 305 -13.04 9.42 -21.98
N VAL A 306 -12.23 10.48 -21.83
CA VAL A 306 -12.64 11.87 -22.04
C VAL A 306 -11.83 12.49 -23.17
N GLY A 307 -12.47 12.75 -24.31
CA GLY A 307 -11.79 13.26 -25.50
C GLY A 307 -10.69 12.30 -25.94
N ASP A 308 -9.47 12.83 -26.11
CA ASP A 308 -8.28 12.05 -26.50
C ASP A 308 -7.55 11.45 -25.28
N THR A 309 -7.90 11.86 -24.06
CA THR A 309 -7.27 11.37 -22.83
C THR A 309 -7.78 9.98 -22.48
N LYS A 310 -6.91 8.97 -22.62
CA LYS A 310 -7.19 7.59 -22.23
C LYS A 310 -7.39 7.48 -20.72
N THR A 311 -8.27 6.57 -20.31
CA THR A 311 -8.51 6.31 -18.89
C THR A 311 -7.33 5.51 -18.32
N MET A 312 -6.73 6.02 -17.25
CA MET A 312 -5.77 5.27 -16.45
C MET A 312 -6.54 4.56 -15.33
N CYS A 313 -6.33 3.27 -15.18
CA CYS A 313 -7.05 2.41 -14.24
C CYS A 313 -6.06 1.83 -13.24
N ALA A 314 -6.26 2.06 -11.94
CA ALA A 314 -5.45 1.50 -10.87
C ALA A 314 -6.24 0.42 -10.13
N PHE A 315 -5.63 -0.75 -10.00
CA PHE A 315 -6.11 -1.93 -9.30
C PHE A 315 -5.27 -2.08 -8.04
N PHE A 316 -5.91 -2.21 -6.90
CA PHE A 316 -5.22 -2.25 -5.62
C PHE A 316 -5.97 -3.14 -4.63
N THR A 317 -5.27 -3.60 -3.61
CA THR A 317 -5.89 -4.31 -2.51
C THR A 317 -6.40 -3.32 -1.47
N PHE A 318 -7.69 -3.40 -1.13
CA PHE A 318 -8.23 -2.71 0.03
C PHE A 318 -8.01 -3.57 1.28
N ALA A 319 -7.00 -3.21 2.06
CA ALA A 319 -6.59 -3.94 3.24
C ALA A 319 -7.46 -3.56 4.46
N ALA A 320 -8.66 -4.13 4.51
CA ALA A 320 -9.60 -3.98 5.61
C ALA A 320 -9.90 -5.32 6.30
N LYS A 321 -10.24 -5.27 7.59
CA LYS A 321 -10.71 -6.44 8.34
C LYS A 321 -12.20 -6.67 8.08
N PRO A 322 -12.70 -7.93 8.07
CA PRO A 322 -11.99 -9.17 8.41
C PRO A 322 -11.15 -9.75 7.28
N ALA A 323 -11.39 -9.35 6.02
CA ALA A 323 -10.70 -9.89 4.86
C ALA A 323 -10.50 -8.81 3.79
N PHE A 324 -9.33 -8.88 3.14
CA PHE A 324 -8.94 -7.99 2.05
C PHE A 324 -9.71 -8.33 0.78
N TYR A 325 -9.96 -7.33 -0.04
CA TYR A 325 -10.55 -7.48 -1.37
C TYR A 325 -9.84 -6.59 -2.39
N GLN A 326 -10.07 -6.83 -3.68
CA GLN A 326 -9.46 -6.06 -4.75
C GLN A 326 -10.44 -4.99 -5.22
N ALA A 327 -9.95 -3.76 -5.30
CA ALA A 327 -10.70 -2.57 -5.66
C ALA A 327 -10.02 -1.87 -6.85
N MET A 328 -10.74 -0.91 -7.41
CA MET A 328 -10.27 -0.13 -8.55
C MET A 328 -10.52 1.36 -8.35
N ALA A 329 -9.62 2.18 -8.85
CA ALA A 329 -9.82 3.61 -9.09
C ALA A 329 -9.46 3.94 -10.53
N TYR A 330 -9.98 5.04 -11.05
CA TYR A 330 -9.64 5.52 -12.39
C TYR A 330 -9.35 7.02 -12.42
N SER A 331 -8.52 7.41 -13.38
CA SER A 331 -8.17 8.79 -13.69
C SER A 331 -8.47 9.08 -15.16
N THR A 332 -8.98 10.28 -15.44
CA THR A 332 -9.24 10.80 -16.79
C THR A 332 -8.41 12.06 -17.08
N ASP A 333 -7.39 12.31 -16.25
CA ASP A 333 -6.53 13.49 -16.26
C ASP A 333 -5.05 13.12 -16.08
N ASN A 334 -4.62 12.02 -16.72
CA ASN A 334 -3.24 11.52 -16.71
C ASN A 334 -2.68 11.30 -15.29
N GLY A 335 -3.48 10.64 -14.44
CA GLY A 335 -3.11 10.25 -13.08
C GLY A 335 -3.05 11.40 -12.07
N ALA A 336 -3.55 12.59 -12.41
CA ALA A 336 -3.52 13.75 -11.51
C ALA A 336 -4.58 13.69 -10.40
N THR A 337 -5.77 13.18 -10.71
CA THR A 337 -6.84 12.89 -9.74
C THR A 337 -7.46 11.52 -9.98
N TRP A 338 -8.02 10.93 -8.92
CA TRP A 338 -8.53 9.57 -8.91
C TRP A 338 -9.96 9.51 -8.40
N THR A 339 -10.80 8.73 -9.08
CA THR A 339 -12.15 8.39 -8.65
C THR A 339 -12.19 6.91 -8.31
N TYR A 340 -12.54 6.56 -7.08
CA TYR A 340 -12.76 5.16 -6.69
C TYR A 340 -13.96 4.59 -7.45
N TRP A 341 -13.77 3.46 -8.11
CA TRP A 341 -14.84 2.74 -8.76
C TRP A 341 -15.78 2.15 -7.70
N ASN A 342 -17.09 2.18 -7.97
CA ASN A 342 -18.11 1.61 -7.07
C ASN A 342 -17.97 2.08 -5.61
N GLU A 343 -17.66 3.36 -5.40
CA GLU A 343 -17.44 3.95 -4.07
C GLU A 343 -16.31 3.24 -3.26
N GLY A 344 -15.38 2.58 -3.95
CA GLY A 344 -14.29 1.80 -3.34
C GLY A 344 -14.65 0.35 -3.02
N ARG A 345 -15.87 -0.11 -3.31
CA ARG A 345 -16.28 -1.51 -3.11
C ARG A 345 -15.50 -2.46 -4.03
N ALA A 346 -15.54 -3.74 -3.69
CA ALA A 346 -14.82 -4.78 -4.41
C ALA A 346 -15.23 -4.86 -5.89
N ILE A 347 -14.23 -5.06 -6.74
CA ILE A 347 -14.38 -5.61 -8.10
C ILE A 347 -14.02 -7.11 -8.13
N VAL A 348 -13.21 -7.56 -7.17
CA VAL A 348 -12.95 -8.97 -6.87
C VAL A 348 -13.00 -9.11 -5.36
N ASP A 349 -14.02 -9.82 -4.86
CA ASP A 349 -14.14 -10.14 -3.44
C ASP A 349 -13.01 -11.06 -2.97
N ASN A 350 -12.83 -11.17 -1.66
CA ASN A 350 -11.97 -12.20 -1.08
C ASN A 350 -12.44 -13.60 -1.54
N GLN A 351 -11.52 -14.44 -2.00
CA GLN A 351 -11.79 -15.75 -2.56
C GLN A 351 -11.93 -16.85 -1.48
N GLY A 352 -11.68 -16.52 -0.22
CA GLY A 352 -11.87 -17.40 0.93
C GLY A 352 -10.70 -18.33 1.22
N PHE A 353 -9.52 -18.11 0.63
CA PHE A 353 -8.32 -18.91 0.90
C PHE A 353 -7.46 -18.33 2.01
N ASP A 354 -7.34 -17.00 2.05
CA ASP A 354 -6.58 -16.25 3.04
C ASP A 354 -7.34 -14.95 3.36
N SER A 355 -7.25 -14.42 4.58
CA SER A 355 -7.85 -13.10 4.84
C SER A 355 -7.03 -11.95 4.25
N GLY A 356 -5.80 -12.22 3.81
CA GLY A 356 -4.86 -11.26 3.26
C GLY A 356 -4.69 -11.27 1.75
N GLU A 357 -5.56 -11.91 0.95
CA GLU A 357 -5.42 -12.00 -0.52
C GLU A 357 -5.16 -10.62 -1.16
N ARG A 358 -4.12 -10.51 -1.99
CA ARG A 358 -3.59 -9.19 -2.36
C ARG A 358 -2.71 -9.16 -3.62
N ASP A 359 -2.38 -7.92 -3.97
CA ASP A 359 -1.41 -7.50 -4.99
C ASP A 359 -1.84 -7.88 -6.42
N PRO A 360 -2.94 -7.31 -6.94
CA PRO A 360 -3.43 -7.63 -8.27
C PRO A 360 -2.48 -7.12 -9.37
N LYS A 361 -1.91 -8.04 -10.17
CA LYS A 361 -1.23 -7.72 -11.44
C LYS A 361 -2.23 -7.73 -12.57
N VAL A 362 -2.52 -6.54 -13.13
CA VAL A 362 -3.44 -6.39 -14.26
C VAL A 362 -2.69 -5.98 -15.53
N PHE A 363 -3.03 -6.63 -16.65
CA PHE A 363 -2.50 -6.31 -17.98
C PHE A 363 -3.50 -6.70 -19.09
N TRP A 364 -3.34 -6.09 -20.26
CA TRP A 364 -4.04 -6.51 -21.48
C TRP A 364 -3.26 -7.62 -22.17
N HIS A 365 -3.89 -8.77 -22.41
CA HIS A 365 -3.27 -9.88 -23.12
C HIS A 365 -3.71 -9.88 -24.58
N GLU A 366 -2.83 -9.42 -25.47
CA GLU A 366 -3.19 -9.22 -26.88
C GLU A 366 -3.63 -10.49 -27.61
N ALA A 367 -3.02 -11.65 -27.30
CA ALA A 367 -3.33 -12.89 -28.01
C ALA A 367 -4.76 -13.39 -27.71
N SER A 368 -5.26 -13.22 -26.47
CA SER A 368 -6.63 -13.59 -26.12
C SER A 368 -7.61 -12.42 -26.20
N LYS A 369 -7.13 -11.18 -26.35
CA LYS A 369 -7.91 -9.94 -26.33
C LYS A 369 -8.77 -9.79 -25.07
N GLN A 370 -8.17 -10.04 -23.92
CA GLN A 370 -8.83 -9.89 -22.62
C GLN A 370 -7.91 -9.17 -21.63
N TRP A 371 -8.53 -8.50 -20.66
CA TRP A 371 -7.83 -8.09 -19.45
C TRP A 371 -7.60 -9.31 -18.57
N VAL A 372 -6.42 -9.39 -18.00
CA VAL A 372 -6.01 -10.50 -17.13
C VAL A 372 -5.55 -9.94 -15.80
N MET A 373 -5.95 -10.60 -14.71
CA MET A 373 -5.46 -10.33 -13.36
C MET A 373 -4.77 -11.58 -12.81
N ALA A 374 -3.54 -11.44 -12.32
CA ALA A 374 -2.92 -12.42 -11.43
C ALA A 374 -3.05 -11.92 -9.99
N LEU A 375 -3.58 -12.75 -9.09
CA LEU A 375 -3.80 -12.40 -7.69
C LEU A 375 -3.20 -13.46 -6.77
N TRP A 376 -2.41 -13.07 -5.79
CA TRP A 376 -1.99 -13.98 -4.74
C TRP A 376 -3.16 -14.20 -3.77
N VAL A 377 -3.55 -15.46 -3.57
CA VAL A 377 -4.74 -15.80 -2.76
C VAL A 377 -4.45 -16.73 -1.59
N GLN A 378 -3.30 -17.42 -1.55
CA GLN A 378 -2.99 -18.36 -0.47
C GLN A 378 -1.48 -18.47 -0.25
N ARG A 379 -1.04 -18.53 1.01
CA ARG A 379 0.38 -18.74 1.36
C ARG A 379 0.83 -20.20 1.31
N ASP A 380 0.02 -21.09 1.87
CA ASP A 380 0.42 -22.48 2.12
C ASP A 380 -0.72 -23.48 1.77
N PRO A 381 -0.58 -24.27 0.70
CA PRO A 381 0.44 -24.12 -0.34
C PRO A 381 0.27 -22.79 -1.09
N GLY A 382 1.36 -22.25 -1.64
CA GLY A 382 1.32 -20.97 -2.37
C GLY A 382 0.40 -21.05 -3.59
N ARG A 383 -0.48 -20.06 -3.75
CA ARG A 383 -1.48 -20.01 -4.83
C ARG A 383 -1.61 -18.62 -5.43
N VAL A 384 -1.50 -18.58 -6.76
CA VAL A 384 -1.90 -17.45 -7.59
C VAL A 384 -3.16 -17.82 -8.36
N ARG A 385 -4.17 -16.97 -8.33
CA ARG A 385 -5.39 -17.12 -9.12
C ARG A 385 -5.37 -16.16 -10.30
N TRP A 386 -5.70 -16.68 -11.47
CA TRP A 386 -5.90 -15.91 -12.68
C TRP A 386 -7.38 -15.55 -12.84
N PHE A 387 -7.64 -14.31 -13.21
CA PHE A 387 -8.96 -13.84 -13.62
C PHE A 387 -8.89 -13.19 -14.99
N THR A 388 -10.02 -13.19 -15.70
CA THR A 388 -10.21 -12.50 -16.97
C THR A 388 -11.37 -11.52 -16.91
N SER A 389 -11.29 -10.43 -17.67
CA SER A 389 -12.35 -9.43 -17.79
C SER A 389 -12.38 -8.82 -19.18
N ASP A 390 -13.58 -8.49 -19.66
CA ASP A 390 -13.77 -7.72 -20.89
C ASP A 390 -13.88 -6.20 -20.63
N ASN A 391 -14.16 -5.79 -19.39
CA ASN A 391 -14.54 -4.41 -19.06
C ASN A 391 -13.82 -3.82 -17.83
N LEU A 392 -12.80 -4.51 -17.31
CA LEU A 392 -11.98 -4.12 -16.16
C LEU A 392 -12.66 -4.22 -14.78
N VAL A 393 -13.97 -4.45 -14.71
CA VAL A 393 -14.73 -4.37 -13.43
C VAL A 393 -15.48 -5.65 -13.11
N ASP A 394 -15.88 -6.42 -14.13
CA ASP A 394 -16.46 -7.75 -13.98
C ASP A 394 -15.38 -8.79 -14.27
N TRP A 395 -14.99 -9.55 -13.25
CA TRP A 395 -13.87 -10.49 -13.30
C TRP A 395 -14.34 -11.93 -13.10
N GLU A 396 -13.91 -12.82 -13.98
CA GLU A 396 -14.20 -14.26 -13.91
C GLU A 396 -12.94 -15.04 -13.57
N VAL A 397 -13.05 -16.05 -12.71
CA VAL A 397 -11.95 -16.96 -12.39
C VAL A 397 -11.59 -17.78 -13.63
N ALA A 398 -10.33 -17.71 -14.06
CA ALA A 398 -9.81 -18.47 -15.20
C ALA A 398 -9.12 -19.76 -14.74
N SER A 399 -8.07 -19.66 -13.90
CA SER A 399 -7.35 -20.83 -13.40
C SER A 399 -6.54 -20.54 -12.12
N ASP A 400 -6.02 -21.58 -11.48
CA ASP A 400 -5.10 -21.48 -10.35
C ASP A 400 -3.70 -21.98 -10.75
N LEU A 401 -2.66 -21.28 -10.27
CA LEU A 401 -1.26 -21.68 -10.30
C LEU A 401 -0.81 -22.00 -8.88
N MET A 402 -0.52 -23.28 -8.62
CA MET A 402 -0.02 -23.76 -7.31
C MET A 402 1.50 -23.82 -7.32
N ARG A 403 2.15 -23.05 -6.46
CA ARG A 403 3.62 -22.97 -6.31
C ARG A 403 3.99 -22.60 -4.89
N ASP A 404 4.81 -23.42 -4.24
CA ASP A 404 5.25 -23.15 -2.85
C ASP A 404 6.06 -21.85 -2.71
N TRP A 405 6.69 -21.40 -3.80
CA TRP A 405 7.43 -20.13 -3.84
C TRP A 405 6.53 -18.90 -4.00
N ALA A 406 5.26 -19.05 -4.41
CA ALA A 406 4.43 -17.90 -4.74
C ALA A 406 3.96 -17.16 -3.48
N PHE A 407 4.45 -15.92 -3.30
CA PHE A 407 4.06 -15.05 -2.21
C PHE A 407 4.14 -13.57 -2.58
N GLU A 408 2.97 -12.90 -2.61
CA GLU A 408 2.84 -11.45 -2.84
C GLU A 408 3.41 -10.92 -4.17
N CYS A 409 3.01 -9.70 -4.53
CA CYS A 409 3.55 -8.88 -5.63
C CYS A 409 3.93 -9.68 -6.89
N MET A 410 3.02 -10.56 -7.32
CA MET A 410 3.20 -11.33 -8.54
C MET A 410 3.30 -10.37 -9.73
N ASP A 411 4.17 -10.67 -10.68
CA ASP A 411 4.22 -9.93 -11.94
C ASP A 411 4.48 -10.89 -13.10
N VAL A 412 4.05 -10.47 -14.29
CA VAL A 412 3.93 -11.29 -15.49
C VAL A 412 4.29 -10.46 -16.70
N VAL A 413 5.29 -10.91 -17.46
CA VAL A 413 5.77 -10.22 -18.66
C VAL A 413 6.10 -11.20 -19.77
N PHE A 414 6.09 -10.70 -21.00
CA PHE A 414 6.35 -11.47 -22.21
C PHE A 414 7.62 -10.95 -22.87
N LEU A 415 8.62 -11.83 -23.04
CA LEU A 415 9.95 -11.46 -23.47
C LEU A 415 10.41 -12.34 -24.64
N PRO A 416 10.97 -11.76 -25.72
CA PRO A 416 11.63 -12.52 -26.77
C PRO A 416 12.92 -13.14 -26.23
N VAL A 417 13.17 -14.40 -26.57
CA VAL A 417 14.42 -15.08 -26.22
C VAL A 417 15.49 -14.67 -27.22
N ASP A 418 16.63 -14.17 -26.73
CA ASP A 418 17.75 -13.68 -27.56
C ASP A 418 17.33 -12.58 -28.55
N GLY A 419 16.24 -11.85 -28.26
CA GLY A 419 15.69 -10.82 -29.14
C GLY A 419 14.85 -11.35 -30.32
N ASP A 420 14.60 -12.66 -30.39
CA ASP A 420 13.73 -13.27 -31.39
C ASP A 420 12.24 -13.17 -31.01
N ALA A 421 11.50 -12.29 -31.70
CA ALA A 421 10.08 -12.07 -31.48
C ALA A 421 9.21 -13.32 -31.76
N ASP A 422 9.64 -14.19 -32.67
CA ASP A 422 8.93 -15.44 -32.98
C ASP A 422 9.10 -16.48 -31.85
N ASN A 423 10.04 -16.25 -30.94
CA ASN A 423 10.30 -17.05 -29.75
C ASN A 423 10.08 -16.25 -28.46
N THR A 424 8.86 -15.75 -28.28
CA THR A 424 8.45 -15.07 -27.04
C THR A 424 8.04 -16.07 -25.95
N LYS A 425 8.48 -15.82 -24.71
CA LYS A 425 8.10 -16.59 -23.51
C LYS A 425 7.42 -15.70 -22.48
N CYS A 426 6.56 -16.31 -21.68
CA CYS A 426 6.00 -15.71 -20.49
C CYS A 426 6.96 -15.92 -19.31
N LEU A 427 7.30 -14.85 -18.61
CA LEU A 427 8.01 -14.86 -17.34
C LEU A 427 7.00 -14.50 -16.24
N ILE A 428 6.96 -15.31 -15.17
CA ILE A 428 6.19 -15.00 -13.95
C ILE A 428 7.14 -15.08 -12.74
N TYR A 429 6.98 -14.16 -11.80
CA TYR A 429 7.77 -14.11 -10.57
C TYR A 429 7.01 -13.53 -9.38
N ASP A 430 7.47 -13.82 -8.17
CA ASP A 430 6.94 -13.28 -6.91
C ASP A 430 7.74 -12.07 -6.41
N ALA A 431 7.36 -11.57 -5.23
CA ALA A 431 8.05 -10.49 -4.55
C ALA A 431 9.54 -10.77 -4.27
N SER A 432 9.94 -12.02 -4.02
CA SER A 432 11.34 -12.42 -3.78
C SER A 432 12.13 -12.65 -5.07
N PHE A 433 11.48 -12.51 -6.23
CA PHE A 433 12.03 -12.76 -7.55
C PHE A 433 12.46 -14.21 -7.78
N ASP A 434 11.72 -15.14 -7.16
CA ASP A 434 11.62 -16.52 -7.60
C ASP A 434 10.75 -16.56 -8.86
N TYR A 435 11.27 -17.13 -9.95
CA TYR A 435 10.66 -17.02 -11.26
C TYR A 435 10.60 -18.33 -12.03
N GLU A 436 9.62 -18.42 -12.94
CA GLU A 436 9.49 -19.48 -13.93
C GLU A 436 9.33 -18.88 -15.34
N ILE A 437 9.89 -19.57 -16.33
CA ILE A 437 9.73 -19.23 -17.75
C ILE A 437 8.82 -20.28 -18.37
N GLY A 438 7.86 -19.84 -19.19
CA GLY A 438 6.90 -20.74 -19.82
C GLY A 438 6.04 -20.05 -20.87
N ARG A 439 4.78 -20.47 -20.93
CA ARG A 439 3.75 -19.94 -21.84
C ARG A 439 2.50 -19.59 -21.06
N PHE A 440 1.82 -18.53 -21.50
CA PHE A 440 0.51 -18.16 -20.99
C PHE A 440 -0.46 -18.07 -22.17
N ASP A 441 -1.63 -18.71 -22.06
CA ASP A 441 -2.61 -18.80 -23.14
C ASP A 441 -3.76 -17.79 -23.01
N GLY A 442 -3.69 -16.89 -22.03
CA GLY A 442 -4.77 -15.96 -21.66
C GLY A 442 -5.54 -16.40 -20.42
N GLN A 443 -5.44 -17.66 -20.01
CA GLN A 443 -6.16 -18.20 -18.86
C GLN A 443 -5.24 -18.95 -17.88
N LYS A 444 -4.20 -19.62 -18.38
CA LYS A 444 -3.32 -20.50 -17.61
C LYS A 444 -1.86 -20.34 -17.99
N PHE A 445 -1.00 -20.34 -16.97
CA PHE A 445 0.45 -20.44 -17.15
C PHE A 445 0.91 -21.91 -17.19
N SER A 446 1.74 -22.24 -18.17
CA SER A 446 2.40 -23.54 -18.35
C SER A 446 3.92 -23.36 -18.28
N ALA A 447 4.51 -23.82 -17.20
CA ALA A 447 5.95 -23.72 -16.96
C ALA A 447 6.77 -24.61 -17.91
N GLU A 448 7.87 -24.07 -18.42
CA GLU A 448 8.89 -24.79 -19.20
C GLU A 448 10.21 -24.93 -18.42
N THR A 449 10.33 -24.26 -17.27
CA THR A 449 11.46 -24.36 -16.35
C THR A 449 10.99 -24.79 -14.95
N GLN A 450 11.93 -25.28 -14.14
CA GLN A 450 11.77 -25.25 -12.69
C GLN A 450 11.89 -23.80 -12.19
N THR A 451 11.61 -23.58 -10.90
CA THR A 451 11.86 -22.30 -10.23
C THR A 451 13.33 -21.93 -10.31
N LEU A 452 13.59 -20.68 -10.68
CA LEU A 452 14.90 -20.07 -10.76
C LEU A 452 14.91 -18.79 -9.91
N GLN A 453 16.09 -18.33 -9.53
CA GLN A 453 16.27 -17.11 -8.76
C GLN A 453 17.43 -16.31 -9.35
N ILE A 454 17.31 -14.98 -9.38
CA ILE A 454 18.35 -14.09 -9.91
C ILE A 454 18.70 -12.94 -8.98
N ALA A 455 17.72 -12.40 -8.24
CA ALA A 455 17.93 -11.30 -7.31
C ALA A 455 18.50 -11.79 -5.97
N ARG A 456 19.28 -10.92 -5.33
CA ARG A 456 19.86 -11.14 -4.00
C ARG A 456 19.79 -9.88 -3.15
N GLY A 457 19.97 -10.08 -1.84
CA GLY A 457 20.05 -8.99 -0.87
C GLY A 457 18.68 -8.38 -0.59
N ASN A 458 18.61 -7.06 -0.68
CA ASN A 458 17.45 -6.27 -0.32
C ASN A 458 16.43 -6.09 -1.47
N TYR A 459 16.64 -6.66 -2.66
CA TYR A 459 15.71 -6.48 -3.78
C TYR A 459 14.41 -7.28 -3.59
N TYR A 460 13.25 -6.61 -3.56
CA TYR A 460 11.94 -7.21 -3.28
C TYR A 460 10.79 -6.47 -3.98
N ALA A 461 9.62 -7.12 -4.08
CA ALA A 461 8.33 -6.57 -4.54
C ALA A 461 8.42 -5.82 -5.88
N ALA A 462 9.27 -6.30 -6.78
CA ALA A 462 9.62 -5.56 -7.98
C ALA A 462 8.52 -5.65 -9.05
N GLN A 463 8.19 -4.52 -9.67
CA GLN A 463 7.12 -4.42 -10.66
C GLN A 463 7.63 -3.81 -11.96
N THR A 464 6.99 -4.19 -13.07
CA THR A 464 7.30 -3.71 -14.42
C THR A 464 6.35 -2.62 -14.87
N PHE A 465 6.85 -1.70 -15.70
CA PHE A 465 6.01 -0.71 -16.36
C PHE A 465 5.06 -1.36 -17.36
N ASN A 466 3.77 -1.20 -17.13
CA ASN A 466 2.77 -1.41 -18.16
C ASN A 466 2.87 -0.32 -19.24
N GLN A 467 2.62 -0.70 -20.49
CA GLN A 467 2.62 0.20 -21.65
C GLN A 467 3.93 0.97 -21.87
N ALA A 468 5.06 0.48 -21.37
CA ALA A 468 6.36 1.07 -21.67
C ALA A 468 6.55 1.21 -23.20
N PRO A 469 7.10 2.34 -23.69
CA PRO A 469 7.36 2.52 -25.11
C PRO A 469 8.44 1.52 -25.58
N ASP A 470 8.74 1.51 -26.88
CA ASP A 470 9.91 0.85 -27.49
C ASP A 470 10.10 -0.68 -27.27
N GLY A 471 9.15 -1.35 -26.63
CA GLY A 471 9.15 -2.80 -26.43
C GLY A 471 10.06 -3.28 -25.28
N ARG A 472 10.70 -2.36 -24.55
CA ARG A 472 11.46 -2.72 -23.35
C ARG A 472 10.54 -3.12 -22.21
N VAL A 473 10.98 -4.10 -21.43
CA VAL A 473 10.38 -4.42 -20.14
C VAL A 473 11.31 -3.90 -19.05
N VAL A 474 10.93 -2.78 -18.44
CA VAL A 474 11.70 -2.15 -17.37
C VAL A 474 11.01 -2.39 -16.03
N GLN A 475 11.81 -2.80 -15.04
CA GLN A 475 11.39 -3.10 -13.69
C GLN A 475 12.01 -2.12 -12.68
N ILE A 476 11.32 -1.85 -11.58
CA ILE A 476 11.86 -1.23 -10.38
C ILE A 476 11.48 -2.12 -9.19
N GLY A 477 12.41 -2.33 -8.25
CA GLY A 477 12.20 -3.07 -7.01
C GLY A 477 12.26 -2.16 -5.78
N TRP A 478 11.64 -2.60 -4.69
CA TRP A 478 11.88 -2.02 -3.36
C TRP A 478 13.15 -2.62 -2.76
N MET A 479 14.04 -1.79 -2.21
CA MET A 479 15.14 -2.26 -1.37
C MET A 479 14.65 -2.55 0.06
N ARG A 480 14.02 -3.71 0.26
CA ARG A 480 13.48 -4.18 1.55
C ARG A 480 14.54 -4.37 2.61
N GLY A 481 14.27 -3.84 3.79
CA GLY A 481 15.09 -4.04 4.99
C GLY A 481 16.08 -2.91 5.16
N GLY A 482 17.26 -3.21 5.70
CA GLY A 482 18.22 -2.18 6.09
C GLY A 482 17.75 -1.41 7.33
N PRO A 483 18.63 -0.58 7.90
CA PRO A 483 18.27 0.22 9.06
C PRO A 483 17.21 1.24 8.69
N ASN A 484 16.41 1.66 9.69
CA ASN A 484 15.59 2.86 9.53
C ASN A 484 16.52 4.07 9.33
N SER A 485 16.69 4.48 8.07
CA SER A 485 17.66 5.51 7.69
C SER A 485 17.31 6.87 8.30
N ALA A 486 16.02 7.16 8.49
CA ALA A 486 15.62 8.40 9.16
C ALA A 486 16.12 8.46 10.61
N ASN A 487 16.01 7.36 11.35
CA ASN A 487 16.46 7.31 12.74
C ASN A 487 17.98 7.24 12.85
N LEU A 488 18.64 6.50 11.95
CA LEU A 488 20.07 6.22 12.06
C LEU A 488 20.96 7.30 11.43
N PHE A 489 20.49 7.91 10.34
CA PHE A 489 21.29 8.81 9.49
C PHE A 489 20.69 10.22 9.40
N ASP A 490 19.63 10.52 10.16
CA ASP A 490 18.98 11.84 10.19
C ASP A 490 18.56 12.35 8.80
N VAL A 491 18.06 11.43 7.95
CA VAL A 491 17.44 11.77 6.67
C VAL A 491 15.91 11.77 6.82
N PRO A 492 15.16 12.55 6.03
CA PRO A 492 13.73 12.69 6.29
C PRO A 492 12.88 11.49 5.80
N HIS A 493 13.49 10.48 5.18
CA HIS A 493 12.83 9.32 4.55
C HIS A 493 13.36 8.00 5.11
N ASN A 494 12.62 6.92 4.92
CA ASN A 494 13.06 5.56 5.18
C ASN A 494 12.73 4.65 3.98
N GLN A 495 13.65 3.71 3.71
CA GLN A 495 13.67 2.81 2.55
C GLN A 495 13.88 3.54 1.21
N GLN A 496 14.17 2.78 0.16
CA GLN A 496 14.37 3.30 -1.20
C GLN A 496 13.94 2.29 -2.26
N MET A 497 13.75 2.78 -3.48
CA MET A 497 13.67 1.93 -4.67
C MET A 497 15.09 1.56 -5.14
N ALA A 498 15.22 0.37 -5.70
CA ALA A 498 16.35 -0.04 -6.52
C ALA A 498 16.41 0.78 -7.81
N PHE A 499 17.55 0.76 -8.49
CA PHE A 499 17.68 1.40 -9.80
C PHE A 499 16.81 0.67 -10.84
N PRO A 500 16.29 1.36 -11.88
CA PRO A 500 15.50 0.69 -12.91
C PRO A 500 16.35 -0.26 -13.77
N TYR A 501 15.84 -1.47 -14.02
CA TYR A 501 16.51 -2.48 -14.84
C TYR A 501 15.68 -2.90 -16.03
N GLU A 502 16.34 -3.09 -17.18
CA GLU A 502 15.75 -3.76 -18.33
C GLU A 502 15.87 -5.28 -18.18
N LEU A 503 14.76 -5.99 -18.43
CA LEU A 503 14.68 -7.45 -18.40
C LEU A 503 14.87 -8.03 -19.81
N SER A 504 15.67 -9.09 -19.93
CA SER A 504 15.81 -9.85 -21.16
C SER A 504 15.94 -11.35 -20.90
N LEU A 505 15.47 -12.18 -21.84
CA LEU A 505 15.70 -13.62 -21.81
C LEU A 505 16.81 -13.99 -22.78
N LYS A 506 17.79 -14.77 -22.33
CA LYS A 506 18.91 -15.23 -23.16
C LYS A 506 19.13 -16.73 -23.04
N THR A 507 19.56 -17.36 -24.14
CA THR A 507 19.97 -18.76 -24.13
C THR A 507 21.34 -18.92 -23.49
N THR A 508 21.43 -19.79 -22.49
CA THR A 508 22.68 -20.17 -21.82
C THR A 508 22.93 -21.68 -21.96
N PRO A 509 24.15 -22.18 -21.65
CA PRO A 509 24.39 -23.62 -21.60
C PRO A 509 23.47 -24.39 -20.64
N SER A 510 22.86 -23.71 -19.66
CA SER A 510 21.91 -24.30 -18.71
C SER A 510 20.44 -24.09 -19.10
N GLY A 511 20.17 -23.59 -20.32
CA GLY A 511 18.85 -23.24 -20.83
C GLY A 511 18.59 -21.73 -20.81
N ILE A 512 17.35 -21.34 -21.12
CA ILE A 512 16.95 -19.93 -21.13
C ILE A 512 17.03 -19.36 -19.70
N ARG A 513 17.59 -18.16 -19.55
CA ARG A 513 17.71 -17.45 -18.27
C ARG A 513 17.29 -16.00 -18.40
N LEU A 514 16.77 -15.44 -17.31
CA LEU A 514 16.55 -14.02 -17.15
C LEU A 514 17.88 -13.29 -16.96
N PHE A 515 17.98 -12.10 -17.53
CA PHE A 515 19.05 -11.15 -17.34
C PHE A 515 18.44 -9.79 -16.97
N CYS A 516 19.00 -9.14 -15.95
CA CYS A 516 18.61 -7.80 -15.51
C CYS A 516 19.79 -6.84 -15.69
N TRP A 517 19.59 -5.72 -16.39
CA TRP A 517 20.65 -4.77 -16.65
C TRP A 517 20.20 -3.32 -16.41
N PRO A 518 21.02 -2.46 -15.78
CA PRO A 518 20.67 -1.05 -15.58
C PRO A 518 20.29 -0.36 -16.89
N ILE A 519 19.19 0.40 -16.87
CA ILE A 519 18.71 1.13 -18.04
C ILE A 519 19.77 2.10 -18.59
N LYS A 520 19.80 2.25 -19.92
CA LYS A 520 20.80 3.07 -20.63
C LYS A 520 20.74 4.56 -20.25
N GLU A 521 19.60 5.03 -19.77
CA GLU A 521 19.36 6.43 -19.44
C GLU A 521 20.31 6.93 -18.31
N ILE A 522 20.92 6.02 -17.53
CA ILE A 522 21.97 6.36 -16.55
C ILE A 522 23.15 7.14 -17.17
N GLU A 523 23.42 6.94 -18.46
CA GLU A 523 24.47 7.67 -19.18
C GLU A 523 24.22 9.19 -19.19
N SER A 524 22.96 9.63 -19.05
CA SER A 524 22.62 11.07 -18.93
C SER A 524 23.16 11.72 -17.65
N LEU A 525 23.49 10.91 -16.63
CA LEU A 525 24.08 11.35 -15.36
C LEU A 525 25.61 11.41 -15.41
N VAL A 526 26.25 10.83 -16.41
CA VAL A 526 27.73 10.76 -16.47
C VAL A 526 28.32 12.15 -16.68
N THR A 527 29.23 12.55 -15.80
CA THR A 527 29.95 13.83 -15.86
C THR A 527 31.42 13.66 -16.20
N ASN A 528 32.01 12.54 -15.79
CA ASN A 528 33.39 12.19 -16.09
C ASN A 528 33.51 10.68 -16.30
N ARG A 529 34.44 10.26 -17.17
CA ARG A 529 34.72 8.85 -17.46
C ARG A 529 36.21 8.61 -17.48
N GLN A 530 36.66 7.60 -16.74
CA GLN A 530 38.03 7.13 -16.74
C GLN A 530 38.06 5.64 -17.06
N THR A 531 38.95 5.22 -17.95
CA THR A 531 39.18 3.81 -18.28
C THR A 531 40.65 3.46 -18.14
N VAL A 532 40.94 2.35 -17.47
CA VAL A 532 42.28 1.74 -17.39
C VAL A 532 42.23 0.31 -17.93
N ARG A 533 43.34 -0.14 -18.51
CA ARG A 533 43.43 -1.42 -19.22
C ARG A 533 44.73 -2.13 -18.92
N ASN A 534 44.71 -3.46 -18.94
CA ASN A 534 45.89 -4.32 -18.79
C ASN A 534 46.75 -3.97 -17.57
N VAL A 535 46.09 -3.77 -16.42
CA VAL A 535 46.75 -3.41 -15.18
C VAL A 535 46.99 -4.66 -14.34
N VAL A 536 48.25 -4.96 -14.05
CA VAL A 536 48.62 -6.03 -13.13
C VAL A 536 48.46 -5.53 -11.70
N LEU A 537 47.66 -6.24 -10.91
CA LEU A 537 47.43 -5.96 -9.51
C LEU A 537 48.30 -6.87 -8.64
N GLY A 538 48.81 -6.30 -7.55
CA GLY A 538 49.38 -7.03 -6.42
C GLY A 538 48.90 -6.40 -5.11
N GLU A 539 49.65 -6.64 -4.03
CA GLU A 539 49.30 -6.16 -2.68
C GLU A 539 49.26 -4.62 -2.58
N GLN A 540 50.01 -3.92 -3.45
CA GLN A 540 49.98 -2.46 -3.50
C GLN A 540 48.72 -1.97 -4.20
N ALA A 541 47.94 -1.16 -3.47
CA ALA A 541 46.74 -0.54 -3.97
C ALA A 541 47.03 0.46 -5.11
N GLN A 542 46.30 0.31 -6.21
CA GLN A 542 46.29 1.29 -7.30
C GLN A 542 45.10 2.22 -7.14
N ALA A 543 45.36 3.45 -6.71
CA ALA A 543 44.32 4.46 -6.54
C ALA A 543 43.87 5.04 -7.90
N LEU A 544 42.56 5.33 -8.02
CA LEU A 544 42.04 6.20 -9.10
C LEU A 544 41.55 7.52 -8.48
N ASP A 545 40.84 8.34 -9.27
CA ASP A 545 40.28 9.62 -8.86
C ASP A 545 39.61 9.55 -7.46
N ALA A 546 39.86 10.57 -6.63
CA ALA A 546 39.46 10.60 -5.23
C ALA A 546 38.05 11.19 -5.01
N ASP A 547 37.47 11.87 -6.01
CA ASP A 547 36.15 12.51 -5.89
C ASP A 547 35.04 11.69 -6.57
N LEU A 548 34.75 10.51 -6.00
CA LEU A 548 33.83 9.49 -6.52
C LEU A 548 32.65 9.23 -5.55
N ASP A 549 31.80 10.24 -5.31
CA ASP A 549 30.62 10.10 -4.44
C ASP A 549 29.52 9.22 -5.07
N LEU A 550 29.24 9.40 -6.37
CA LEU A 550 28.22 8.66 -7.12
C LEU A 550 28.88 7.99 -8.32
N VAL A 551 28.73 6.68 -8.46
CA VAL A 551 29.55 5.89 -9.38
C VAL A 551 28.73 4.85 -10.13
N ASP A 552 28.97 4.76 -11.45
CA ASP A 552 28.71 3.58 -12.26
C ASP A 552 30.06 3.01 -12.72
N LEU A 553 30.39 1.80 -12.30
CA LEU A 553 31.68 1.15 -12.53
C LEU A 553 31.49 -0.17 -13.25
N GLU A 554 32.24 -0.39 -14.32
CA GLU A 554 32.34 -1.68 -15.01
C GLU A 554 33.78 -2.18 -14.95
N VAL A 555 33.98 -3.43 -14.55
CA VAL A 555 35.30 -4.05 -14.43
C VAL A 555 35.30 -5.47 -14.97
N THR A 556 36.29 -5.77 -15.79
CA THR A 556 36.61 -7.14 -16.20
C THR A 556 38.04 -7.44 -15.79
N PHE A 557 38.23 -8.54 -15.07
CA PHE A 557 39.53 -8.93 -14.54
C PHE A 557 39.76 -10.44 -14.58
N ARG A 558 41.02 -10.85 -14.73
CA ARG A 558 41.49 -12.21 -14.53
C ARG A 558 42.03 -12.35 -13.11
N PRO A 559 41.49 -13.26 -12.28
CA PRO A 559 41.94 -13.39 -10.89
C PRO A 559 43.36 -13.93 -10.74
N GLY A 560 43.91 -14.62 -11.75
CA GLY A 560 45.27 -15.16 -11.72
C GLY A 560 45.47 -16.16 -10.58
N ASP A 561 46.56 -16.02 -9.83
CA ASP A 561 46.86 -16.79 -8.61
C ASP A 561 46.49 -16.05 -7.32
N ALA A 562 45.85 -14.87 -7.42
CA ALA A 562 45.38 -14.13 -6.26
C ALA A 562 44.37 -14.96 -5.44
N LYS A 563 44.35 -14.73 -4.12
CA LYS A 563 43.31 -15.26 -3.24
C LYS A 563 42.08 -14.35 -3.25
N GLN A 564 42.29 -13.05 -3.38
CA GLN A 564 41.22 -12.06 -3.46
C GLN A 564 41.55 -10.96 -4.46
N VAL A 565 40.52 -10.44 -5.12
CA VAL A 565 40.58 -9.16 -5.82
C VAL A 565 39.69 -8.19 -5.05
N VAL A 566 40.26 -7.06 -4.63
CA VAL A 566 39.57 -6.09 -3.78
C VAL A 566 39.36 -4.78 -4.53
N LEU A 567 38.11 -4.31 -4.52
CA LEU A 567 37.65 -3.04 -5.06
C LEU A 567 37.20 -2.18 -3.88
N ASP A 568 38.05 -1.25 -3.46
CA ASP A 568 37.70 -0.24 -2.48
C ASP A 568 37.13 0.97 -3.22
N LEU A 569 35.91 1.35 -2.87
CA LEU A 569 35.20 2.54 -3.33
C LEU A 569 34.89 3.42 -2.12
N PRO A 570 34.60 4.72 -2.29
CA PRO A 570 34.13 5.54 -1.18
C PRO A 570 32.93 4.89 -0.46
N ARG A 571 33.09 4.65 0.85
CA ARG A 571 32.13 3.98 1.78
C ARG A 571 31.90 2.48 1.58
N VAL A 572 32.45 1.86 0.53
CA VAL A 572 32.15 0.45 0.23
C VAL A 572 33.39 -0.32 -0.22
N SER A 573 33.63 -1.47 0.41
CA SER A 573 34.70 -2.39 0.02
C SER A 573 34.08 -3.70 -0.46
N LEU A 574 34.44 -4.09 -1.68
CA LEU A 574 33.99 -5.30 -2.33
C LEU A 574 35.16 -6.25 -2.56
N ARG A 575 34.99 -7.52 -2.17
CA ARG A 575 36.05 -8.53 -2.26
C ARG A 575 35.57 -9.73 -3.06
N TYR A 576 36.21 -9.99 -4.19
CA TYR A 576 36.03 -11.24 -4.91
C TYR A 576 36.92 -12.31 -4.29
N ASP A 577 36.32 -13.32 -3.66
CA ASP A 577 36.99 -14.51 -3.13
C ASP A 577 37.22 -15.50 -4.27
N VAL A 578 38.48 -15.70 -4.68
CA VAL A 578 38.83 -16.51 -5.86
C VAL A 578 38.53 -17.99 -5.64
N ALA A 579 38.74 -18.50 -4.42
CA ALA A 579 38.52 -19.90 -4.11
C ALA A 579 37.04 -20.25 -4.04
N LYS A 580 36.22 -19.34 -3.49
CA LYS A 580 34.76 -19.53 -3.37
C LYS A 580 33.96 -18.93 -4.52
N GLN A 581 34.62 -18.23 -5.45
CA GLN A 581 34.01 -17.63 -6.64
C GLN A 581 32.76 -16.79 -6.29
N ARG A 582 32.92 -15.88 -5.33
CA ARG A 582 31.84 -15.04 -4.82
C ARG A 582 32.32 -13.64 -4.49
N LEU A 583 31.41 -12.67 -4.62
CA LEU A 583 31.64 -11.27 -4.25
C LEU A 583 31.11 -11.05 -2.84
N LEU A 584 31.94 -10.47 -1.98
CA LEU A 584 31.64 -10.12 -0.61
C LEU A 584 31.60 -8.61 -0.43
N HIS A 585 30.74 -8.12 0.45
CA HIS A 585 30.56 -6.71 0.77
C HIS A 585 30.46 -6.53 2.29
N GLN A 586 31.18 -5.55 2.84
CA GLN A 586 30.95 -5.09 4.22
C GLN A 586 29.87 -4.00 4.22
N GLY A 587 28.64 -4.37 4.58
CA GLY A 587 27.48 -3.48 4.62
C GLY A 587 26.90 -3.29 6.01
N ILE A 588 25.60 -2.97 6.06
CA ILE A 588 24.84 -2.75 7.29
C ILE A 588 23.56 -3.61 7.31
N ASN A 589 23.22 -4.16 8.46
CA ASN A 589 21.98 -4.95 8.62
C ASN A 589 20.80 -4.12 9.12
N ASP A 590 19.64 -4.75 9.25
CA ASP A 590 18.37 -4.12 9.65
C ASP A 590 18.42 -3.42 11.02
N SER A 591 19.32 -3.86 11.90
CA SER A 591 19.56 -3.27 13.22
C SER A 591 20.59 -2.13 13.19
N GLY A 592 21.11 -1.75 12.03
CA GLY A 592 22.12 -0.72 11.87
C GLY A 592 23.54 -1.14 12.26
N GLN A 593 23.81 -2.45 12.34
CA GLN A 593 25.11 -3.00 12.70
C GLN A 593 25.91 -3.41 11.45
N PRO A 594 27.23 -3.17 11.41
CA PRO A 594 28.07 -3.65 10.32
C PRO A 594 28.03 -5.16 10.18
N GLN A 595 27.92 -5.65 8.95
CA GLN A 595 27.88 -7.08 8.64
C GLN A 595 28.51 -7.36 7.27
N GLU A 596 29.22 -8.48 7.15
CA GLU A 596 29.66 -8.99 5.84
C GLU A 596 28.53 -9.77 5.16
N PHE A 597 28.27 -9.45 3.90
CA PHE A 597 27.28 -10.09 3.05
C PHE A 597 27.95 -10.76 1.87
N VAL A 598 27.39 -11.89 1.43
CA VAL A 598 27.64 -12.41 0.09
C VAL A 598 26.76 -11.63 -0.88
N THR A 599 27.39 -10.78 -1.69
CA THR A 599 26.72 -9.91 -2.67
C THR A 599 26.26 -10.69 -3.89
N LEU A 600 27.16 -11.50 -4.44
CA LEU A 600 26.93 -12.33 -5.62
C LEU A 600 27.67 -13.67 -5.45
N GLU A 601 27.12 -14.74 -6.00
CA GLU A 601 27.70 -16.09 -5.99
C GLU A 601 27.83 -16.64 -7.41
N ASN A 602 28.46 -17.82 -7.55
CA ASN A 602 28.64 -18.51 -8.82
C ASN A 602 29.39 -17.67 -9.86
N LEU A 603 30.37 -16.89 -9.40
CA LEU A 603 31.18 -15.99 -10.22
C LEU A 603 32.43 -16.68 -10.78
N ALA A 604 32.30 -17.94 -11.20
CA ALA A 604 33.39 -18.67 -11.84
C ALA A 604 33.89 -17.90 -13.07
N PRO A 605 35.23 -17.72 -13.25
CA PRO A 605 35.74 -16.99 -14.40
C PRO A 605 35.34 -17.63 -15.73
N ARG A 606 34.82 -16.82 -16.66
CA ARG A 606 34.43 -17.21 -18.02
C ARG A 606 35.53 -16.78 -18.98
N ASP A 607 36.09 -17.74 -19.72
CA ASP A 607 37.31 -17.53 -20.52
C ASP A 607 38.47 -16.92 -19.70
N GLY A 608 38.51 -17.29 -18.41
CA GLY A 608 39.47 -16.84 -17.41
C GLY A 608 39.19 -15.48 -16.78
N SER A 609 38.08 -14.81 -17.13
CA SER A 609 37.73 -13.47 -16.64
C SER A 609 36.44 -13.43 -15.83
N VAL A 610 36.36 -12.50 -14.88
CA VAL A 610 35.13 -12.12 -14.16
C VAL A 610 34.76 -10.71 -14.59
N SER A 611 33.50 -10.52 -14.99
CA SER A 611 32.97 -9.20 -15.38
C SER A 611 31.87 -8.76 -14.41
N LEU A 612 32.03 -7.56 -13.86
CA LEU A 612 31.13 -6.94 -12.90
C LEU A 612 30.73 -5.54 -13.36
N ARG A 613 29.51 -5.11 -13.00
CA ARG A 613 29.08 -3.72 -12.97
C ARG A 613 28.57 -3.36 -11.59
N LEU A 614 28.90 -2.18 -11.09
CA LEU A 614 28.55 -1.70 -9.76
C LEU A 614 27.92 -0.31 -9.86
N LEU A 615 26.76 -0.12 -9.25
CA LEU A 615 26.14 1.18 -9.06
C LEU A 615 26.24 1.57 -7.58
N ILE A 616 26.91 2.69 -7.29
CA ILE A 616 27.15 3.18 -5.94
C ILE A 616 26.44 4.51 -5.76
N ASP A 617 25.45 4.53 -4.87
CA ASP A 617 24.80 5.73 -4.35
C ASP A 617 25.18 5.92 -2.88
N ARG A 618 24.64 6.94 -2.22
CA ARG A 618 25.07 7.35 -0.87
C ARG A 618 24.78 6.33 0.22
N LEU A 619 23.76 5.48 0.04
CA LEU A 619 23.33 4.48 1.01
C LEU A 619 23.16 3.08 0.41
N SER A 620 23.47 2.89 -0.88
CA SER A 620 23.30 1.60 -1.55
C SER A 620 24.46 1.26 -2.50
N VAL A 621 24.66 -0.05 -2.65
CA VAL A 621 25.44 -0.65 -3.72
C VAL A 621 24.56 -1.69 -4.42
N GLU A 622 24.52 -1.62 -5.75
CA GLU A 622 23.93 -2.65 -6.60
C GLU A 622 25.04 -3.26 -7.46
N ALA A 623 25.12 -4.59 -7.50
CA ALA A 623 26.15 -5.32 -8.21
C ALA A 623 25.54 -6.26 -9.23
N PHE A 624 26.11 -6.30 -10.43
CA PHE A 624 25.70 -7.14 -11.56
C PHE A 624 26.90 -7.92 -12.06
N ALA A 625 26.73 -9.17 -12.43
CA ALA A 625 27.78 -9.95 -13.08
C ALA A 625 27.36 -10.45 -14.46
N PHE A 626 28.36 -10.61 -15.33
CA PHE A 626 28.22 -11.24 -16.65
C PHE A 626 27.08 -10.67 -17.50
N GLY A 627 26.97 -9.34 -17.56
CA GLY A 627 25.94 -8.67 -18.35
C GLY A 627 24.52 -8.81 -17.80
N GLY A 628 24.37 -9.11 -16.50
CA GLY A 628 23.08 -9.10 -15.80
C GLY A 628 22.52 -10.48 -15.47
N GLU A 629 23.28 -11.56 -15.65
CA GLU A 629 22.83 -12.93 -15.36
C GLU A 629 22.58 -13.17 -13.87
N THR A 630 23.21 -12.37 -13.01
CA THR A 630 22.94 -12.30 -11.58
C THR A 630 23.14 -10.88 -11.12
N PHE A 631 22.33 -10.45 -10.15
CA PHE A 631 22.49 -9.16 -9.52
C PHE A 631 22.07 -9.19 -8.05
N GLY A 632 22.45 -8.16 -7.30
CA GLY A 632 22.01 -7.96 -5.93
C GLY A 632 22.09 -6.50 -5.52
N ALA A 633 21.19 -6.10 -4.62
CA ALA A 633 21.11 -4.74 -4.07
C ALA A 633 21.31 -4.79 -2.55
N TYR A 634 22.15 -3.91 -2.02
CA TYR A 634 22.52 -3.92 -0.60
C TYR A 634 22.65 -2.49 -0.06
N TYR A 635 22.30 -2.32 1.22
CA TYR A 635 22.61 -1.09 1.95
C TYR A 635 24.08 -1.04 2.37
N ILE A 636 24.70 0.13 2.23
CA ILE A 636 26.07 0.41 2.71
C ILE A 636 26.04 1.11 4.07
N ASP A 637 27.10 0.97 4.87
CA ASP A 637 27.29 1.78 6.08
C ASP A 637 28.10 3.05 5.73
N PRO A 638 27.48 4.24 5.64
CA PRO A 638 28.20 5.45 5.26
C PRO A 638 29.22 5.92 6.32
N ARG A 639 29.21 5.33 7.52
CA ARG A 639 30.12 5.68 8.63
C ARG A 639 31.45 4.91 8.54
N GLU A 640 31.46 3.81 7.80
CA GLU A 640 32.58 2.89 7.69
C GLU A 640 33.09 2.82 6.24
N GLY A 641 34.25 2.18 6.06
CA GLY A 641 34.79 1.87 4.74
C GLY A 641 35.82 2.87 4.17
N PRO A 642 36.30 2.61 2.95
CA PRO A 642 37.35 3.40 2.33
C PRO A 642 36.91 4.83 2.03
N LYS A 643 37.85 5.78 2.01
CA LYS A 643 37.59 7.18 1.63
C LYS A 643 37.93 7.49 0.17
N THR A 644 38.69 6.62 -0.47
CA THR A 644 39.22 6.79 -1.83
C THR A 644 39.03 5.52 -2.61
N PHE A 645 38.92 5.64 -3.92
CA PHE A 645 38.88 4.47 -4.78
C PHE A 645 40.25 3.83 -4.94
N ALA A 646 40.34 2.52 -4.77
CA ALA A 646 41.53 1.74 -5.04
C ALA A 646 41.21 0.29 -5.43
N VAL A 647 42.09 -0.30 -6.25
CA VAL A 647 42.02 -1.72 -6.62
C VAL A 647 43.31 -2.44 -6.27
N ARG A 648 43.22 -3.69 -5.79
CA ARG A 648 44.38 -4.53 -5.45
C ARG A 648 44.07 -6.02 -5.56
N ALA A 649 45.13 -6.82 -5.52
CA ALA A 649 45.06 -8.28 -5.40
C ALA A 649 45.80 -8.74 -4.14
N GLU A 650 45.18 -9.61 -3.36
CA GLU A 650 45.75 -10.13 -2.11
C GLU A 650 46.11 -11.61 -2.26
N GLY A 651 47.27 -12.01 -1.74
CA GLY A 651 47.73 -13.40 -1.73
C GLY A 651 48.15 -13.95 -3.10
N GLY A 652 48.42 -13.07 -4.08
CA GLY A 652 48.88 -13.40 -5.44
C GLY A 652 48.71 -12.18 -6.37
N GLN A 653 48.71 -12.41 -7.67
CA GLN A 653 48.50 -11.39 -8.71
C GLN A 653 47.21 -11.62 -9.47
N ALA A 654 46.54 -10.52 -9.80
CA ALA A 654 45.41 -10.49 -10.73
C ALA A 654 45.69 -9.49 -11.85
N THR A 655 44.89 -9.50 -12.91
CA THR A 655 45.01 -8.52 -13.99
C THR A 655 43.64 -7.92 -14.29
N ILE A 656 43.52 -6.60 -14.21
CA ILE A 656 42.38 -5.87 -14.78
C ILE A 656 42.58 -5.83 -16.29
N GLU A 657 41.67 -6.46 -17.04
CA GLU A 657 41.63 -6.33 -18.51
C GLU A 657 41.09 -4.95 -18.89
N GLU A 658 40.00 -4.55 -18.23
CA GLU A 658 39.38 -3.23 -18.35
C GLU A 658 38.69 -2.84 -17.04
N LEU A 659 38.88 -1.59 -16.62
CA LEU A 659 38.09 -0.95 -15.57
C LEU A 659 37.67 0.42 -16.07
N THR A 660 36.36 0.62 -16.19
CA THR A 660 35.75 1.90 -16.55
C THR A 660 34.96 2.44 -15.36
N VAL A 661 35.32 3.63 -14.91
CA VAL A 661 34.65 4.35 -13.82
C VAL A 661 33.96 5.58 -14.39
N ARG A 662 32.65 5.70 -14.14
CA ARG A 662 31.82 6.82 -14.57
C ARG A 662 31.34 7.57 -13.33
N LYS A 663 31.73 8.83 -13.22
CA LYS A 663 31.25 9.72 -12.16
C LYS A 663 29.87 10.24 -12.54
N LEU A 664 28.90 10.09 -11.64
CA LEU A 664 27.53 10.51 -11.86
C LEU A 664 27.23 11.85 -11.17
N LYS A 665 26.36 12.66 -11.78
CA LYS A 665 25.65 13.76 -11.11
C LYS A 665 24.32 13.27 -10.54
N SER A 666 23.71 14.09 -9.68
CA SER A 666 22.37 13.85 -9.15
C SER A 666 21.31 13.82 -10.26
N ALA A 667 20.32 12.94 -10.13
CA ALA A 667 19.10 12.92 -10.93
C ALA A 667 18.03 13.88 -10.39
N TRP A 668 18.21 14.42 -9.19
CA TRP A 668 17.30 15.43 -8.63
C TRP A 668 17.59 16.80 -9.26
N LYS A 669 16.53 17.52 -9.64
CA LYS A 669 16.66 18.93 -10.05
C LYS A 669 17.12 19.75 -8.84
N GLN A 670 18.24 20.45 -9.00
CA GLN A 670 18.77 21.41 -8.03
C GLN A 670 17.97 22.71 -8.01
#